data_AF-A0AA37X4N9-F1
#
_entry.id   AF-A0AA37X4N9-F1
#
_cell.length_a   1.000
_cell.length_b   1.000
_cell.length_c   1.000
_cell.angle_alpha   90.00
_cell.angle_beta   90.00
_cell.angle_gamma   90.00
#
_symmetry.space_group_name_H-M   'P 1'
#
loop_
_entity.id
_entity.type
_entity.pdbx_description
1 polymer ?
#
loop_
_entity_poly.entity_id
_entity_poly.type
_entity_poly.pdbx_seq_one_letter_code
_entity_poly.pdbx_strand_id
1 'polypeptide(L)'
;MLLSACLITKDEELTLPRCLESLKGVVDEIIVVDTGSKDKTVEIARSQGARVYHHDWDGDFAKARNASLDRASGEYILVIDADEYLDPNDRRHIRSKLLQSRAEGYLVGIVNYMGNLARYHTSSPVQVLRVFKNGYRYSGSIHEQVLPAVIESGGRIETLDLRVHHLGYLYEFVTYKAKPARNMELLQKELDEDPDNLFHISNMMAEYMRVQMYAKAADLGKRGFDVFKKNPHQATHLLARLLRMLVVALAMIGESDEAIKYAERGENIFPNLPDIRMDHAHALIQQGRFDEAIPVLLQCRKLGDVKNPLIDTVPGLGSFLAAAELGKIWLFLGDLQKAAEWYLTSFQENPRQENVVGYLVYLLPIQHEAIRQQLYEVSKHDPLVFAHFVEACAVSRVEGWQQWISQIPCGPLTEATIERLNWIQVMQDFPDELEGYTHAHGSAQNQLLFGLHRLEYGDVEGARQALAEAGARGESVLAWLDSKDRDIQLSGIASELMLLQARRLLVTWLPHAADRHTLLPIVLASPLQDLLVEAEWIGDSGWECEFRSHRAFQRGNIKESIAWLEKAMQYSPSVRRVVIEADIALAHGNVELARAVVEQGQAIFSASELLKRVANNLGISQRRVRLADELLEWNKGDEGMNPHRAYQSSALTMPLQVKIVKLHERALECVEQIRILHEQGEIMEARKYIQYVQDIITFLRSSTDTSTEAGKAADASYAFYYSMLVKWFLQPNLIVEQYQTMKEFWTSWTETWKKL
;
A
#
# COMPACT_ATOMS: atom_id res chain seq x y z
N MET A 1 -35.24 -19.87 -30.98
CA MET A 1 -34.58 -20.21 -29.70
C MET A 1 -34.77 -19.04 -28.76
N LEU A 2 -34.83 -19.26 -27.45
CA LEU A 2 -35.04 -18.15 -26.49
C LEU A 2 -33.72 -17.47 -26.16
N LEU A 3 -32.70 -18.23 -25.76
CA LEU A 3 -31.45 -17.70 -25.23
C LEU A 3 -30.25 -18.40 -25.86
N SER A 4 -29.35 -17.64 -26.49
CA SER A 4 -28.06 -18.13 -27.01
C SER A 4 -26.93 -17.67 -26.09
N ALA A 5 -26.01 -18.57 -25.72
CA ALA A 5 -24.74 -18.18 -25.11
C ALA A 5 -23.71 -17.85 -26.19
N CYS A 6 -23.00 -16.73 -26.04
CA CYS A 6 -21.95 -16.29 -26.96
C CYS A 6 -20.63 -16.08 -26.21
N LEU A 7 -19.59 -16.76 -26.67
CA LEU A 7 -18.24 -16.72 -26.10
C LEU A 7 -17.23 -16.37 -27.18
N ILE A 8 -16.17 -15.66 -26.79
CA ILE A 8 -14.92 -15.59 -27.53
C ILE A 8 -13.85 -16.35 -26.76
N THR A 9 -12.99 -17.10 -27.46
CA THR A 9 -11.97 -17.95 -26.81
C THR A 9 -10.58 -17.75 -27.40
N LYS A 10 -9.57 -17.91 -26.55
CA LYS A 10 -8.17 -18.08 -26.93
C LYS A 10 -7.41 -18.79 -25.80
N ASP A 11 -7.00 -20.02 -26.04
CA ASP A 11 -6.19 -20.83 -25.11
C ASP A 11 -6.84 -20.95 -23.70
N GLU A 12 -8.06 -21.50 -23.67
CA GLU A 12 -8.95 -21.60 -22.51
C GLU A 12 -9.25 -23.06 -22.08
N GLU A 13 -8.39 -24.04 -22.43
CA GLU A 13 -8.68 -25.47 -22.17
C GLU A 13 -8.93 -25.81 -20.69
N LEU A 14 -8.37 -25.02 -19.76
CA LEU A 14 -8.48 -25.22 -18.32
C LEU A 14 -9.84 -24.78 -17.74
N THR A 15 -10.39 -23.65 -18.19
CA THR A 15 -11.60 -23.06 -17.59
C THR A 15 -12.86 -23.31 -18.41
N LEU A 16 -12.71 -23.43 -19.74
CA LEU A 16 -13.82 -23.61 -20.67
C LEU A 16 -14.74 -24.79 -20.30
N PRO A 17 -14.26 -25.97 -19.83
CA PRO A 17 -15.15 -27.07 -19.48
C PRO A 17 -16.19 -26.70 -18.42
N ARG A 18 -15.78 -25.95 -17.39
CA ARG A 18 -16.66 -25.52 -16.30
C ARG A 18 -17.67 -24.48 -16.78
N CYS A 19 -17.22 -23.55 -17.62
CA CYS A 19 -18.09 -22.56 -18.25
C CYS A 19 -19.21 -23.25 -19.04
N LEU A 20 -18.86 -24.14 -19.98
CA LEU A 20 -19.82 -24.82 -20.84
C LEU A 20 -20.79 -25.71 -20.06
N GLU A 21 -20.31 -26.44 -19.04
CA GLU A 21 -21.18 -27.23 -18.17
C GLU A 21 -22.21 -26.36 -17.44
N SER A 22 -21.84 -25.14 -17.04
CA SER A 22 -22.76 -24.23 -16.34
C SER A 22 -23.92 -23.71 -17.21
N LEU A 23 -23.76 -23.75 -18.53
CA LEU A 23 -24.74 -23.29 -19.52
C LEU A 23 -25.77 -24.38 -19.89
N LYS A 24 -25.44 -25.66 -19.64
CA LYS A 24 -26.31 -26.79 -19.99
C LYS A 24 -27.66 -26.68 -19.27
N GLY A 25 -28.74 -26.84 -20.04
CA GLY A 25 -30.11 -26.72 -19.54
C GLY A 25 -30.60 -25.28 -19.31
N VAL A 26 -29.76 -24.27 -19.53
CA VAL A 26 -30.12 -22.85 -19.40
C VAL A 26 -30.34 -22.21 -20.77
N VAL A 27 -29.38 -22.41 -21.68
CA VAL A 27 -29.39 -21.84 -23.03
C VAL A 27 -29.82 -22.87 -24.07
N ASP A 28 -30.38 -22.40 -25.19
CA ASP A 28 -30.83 -23.24 -26.30
C ASP A 28 -29.70 -23.57 -27.28
N GLU A 29 -28.69 -22.71 -27.37
CA GLU A 29 -27.47 -22.95 -28.15
C GLU A 29 -26.26 -22.24 -27.52
N ILE A 30 -25.07 -22.75 -27.84
CA ILE A 30 -23.79 -22.18 -27.43
C ILE A 30 -22.98 -21.88 -28.68
N ILE A 31 -22.61 -20.62 -28.85
CA ILE A 31 -21.75 -20.13 -29.93
C ILE A 31 -20.38 -19.80 -29.33
N VAL A 32 -19.34 -20.41 -29.87
CA VAL A 32 -17.95 -20.14 -29.51
C VAL A 32 -17.23 -19.60 -30.73
N VAL A 33 -16.66 -18.40 -30.63
CA VAL A 33 -15.77 -17.84 -31.64
C VAL A 33 -14.34 -17.93 -31.13
N ASP A 34 -13.56 -18.77 -31.78
CA ASP A 34 -12.15 -18.95 -31.48
C ASP A 34 -11.29 -17.93 -32.24
N THR A 35 -10.36 -17.30 -31.54
CA THR A 35 -9.45 -16.26 -32.07
C THR A 35 -8.03 -16.79 -32.30
N GLY A 36 -7.92 -18.08 -32.62
CA GLY A 36 -6.66 -18.79 -32.87
C GLY A 36 -6.06 -19.38 -31.59
N SER A 37 -6.78 -20.29 -30.94
CA SER A 37 -6.26 -21.15 -29.88
C SER A 37 -5.26 -22.18 -30.45
N LYS A 38 -4.24 -22.50 -29.66
CA LYS A 38 -3.21 -23.50 -29.93
C LYS A 38 -3.33 -24.74 -29.04
N ASP A 39 -4.13 -24.66 -27.99
CA ASP A 39 -4.43 -25.74 -27.05
C ASP A 39 -5.71 -26.52 -27.45
N LYS A 40 -6.28 -27.32 -26.53
CA LYS A 40 -7.47 -28.14 -26.80
C LYS A 40 -8.80 -27.37 -26.75
N THR A 41 -8.80 -26.04 -26.63
CA THR A 41 -10.01 -25.21 -26.49
C THR A 41 -11.09 -25.55 -27.53
N VAL A 42 -10.72 -25.59 -28.81
CA VAL A 42 -11.66 -25.86 -29.92
C VAL A 42 -12.22 -27.29 -29.86
N GLU A 43 -11.40 -28.27 -29.49
CA GLU A 43 -11.82 -29.67 -29.34
C GLU A 43 -12.81 -29.81 -28.17
N ILE A 44 -12.49 -29.20 -27.03
CA ILE A 44 -13.35 -29.17 -25.83
C ILE A 44 -14.69 -28.52 -26.15
N ALA A 45 -14.70 -27.35 -26.79
CA ALA A 45 -15.93 -26.66 -27.16
C ALA A 45 -16.85 -27.53 -28.02
N ARG A 46 -16.31 -28.17 -29.07
CA ARG A 46 -17.08 -29.07 -29.95
C ARG A 46 -17.60 -30.29 -29.22
N SER A 47 -16.78 -30.95 -28.40
CA SER A 47 -17.18 -32.14 -27.65
C SER A 47 -18.30 -31.88 -26.63
N GLN A 48 -18.44 -30.64 -26.17
CA GLN A 48 -19.52 -30.22 -25.27
C GLN A 48 -20.75 -29.63 -26.00
N GLY A 49 -20.82 -29.76 -27.32
CA GLY A 49 -21.99 -29.39 -28.12
C GLY A 49 -22.06 -27.91 -28.52
N ALA A 50 -20.97 -27.15 -28.35
CA ALA A 50 -20.91 -25.78 -28.86
C ALA A 50 -20.70 -25.72 -30.38
N ARG A 51 -21.29 -24.72 -31.02
CA ARG A 51 -21.04 -24.38 -32.42
C ARG A 51 -19.80 -23.49 -32.48
N VAL A 52 -18.69 -24.05 -32.92
CA VAL A 52 -17.39 -23.36 -32.94
C VAL A 52 -17.12 -22.74 -34.31
N TYR A 53 -16.79 -21.46 -34.31
CA TYR A 53 -16.40 -20.69 -35.49
C TYR A 53 -15.03 -20.07 -35.27
N HIS A 54 -14.33 -19.78 -36.37
CA HIS A 54 -13.03 -19.11 -36.34
C HIS A 54 -13.18 -17.64 -36.71
N HIS A 55 -12.45 -16.76 -36.02
CA HIS A 55 -12.30 -15.35 -36.35
C HIS A 55 -10.82 -14.97 -36.21
N ASP A 56 -10.23 -14.40 -37.24
CA ASP A 56 -8.83 -13.96 -37.17
C ASP A 56 -8.70 -12.80 -36.18
N TRP A 57 -7.76 -12.92 -35.23
CA TRP A 57 -7.50 -11.86 -34.27
C TRP A 57 -6.89 -10.64 -34.97
N ASP A 58 -7.64 -9.55 -35.04
CA ASP A 58 -7.23 -8.29 -35.68
C ASP A 58 -6.99 -7.15 -34.66
N GLY A 59 -6.92 -7.51 -33.37
CA GLY A 59 -6.70 -6.54 -32.28
C GLY A 59 -7.97 -5.88 -31.75
N ASP A 60 -9.16 -6.41 -32.06
CA ASP A 60 -10.44 -5.80 -31.69
C ASP A 60 -11.38 -6.84 -31.04
N PHE A 61 -11.59 -6.70 -29.73
CA PHE A 61 -12.50 -7.56 -28.97
C PHE A 61 -13.96 -7.38 -29.39
N ALA A 62 -14.40 -6.17 -29.73
CA ALA A 62 -15.77 -5.93 -30.18
C ALA A 62 -16.07 -6.68 -31.49
N LYS A 63 -15.13 -6.71 -32.44
CA LYS A 63 -15.31 -7.51 -33.67
C LYS A 63 -15.43 -8.99 -33.39
N ALA A 64 -14.58 -9.56 -32.53
CA ALA A 64 -14.68 -10.96 -32.15
C ALA A 64 -16.02 -11.27 -31.44
N ARG A 65 -16.47 -10.39 -30.53
CA ARG A 65 -17.79 -10.50 -29.88
C ARG A 65 -18.90 -10.44 -30.91
N ASN A 66 -18.90 -9.45 -31.79
CA ASN A 66 -19.93 -9.26 -32.80
C ASN A 66 -19.97 -10.44 -33.79
N ALA A 67 -18.83 -11.03 -34.14
CA ALA A 67 -18.77 -12.25 -34.94
C ALA A 67 -19.49 -13.43 -34.25
N SER A 68 -19.48 -13.51 -32.92
CA SER A 68 -20.27 -14.51 -32.18
C SER A 68 -21.77 -14.17 -32.19
N LEU A 69 -22.13 -12.90 -32.04
CA LEU A 69 -23.51 -12.42 -32.08
C LEU A 69 -24.18 -12.69 -33.44
N ASP A 70 -23.44 -12.54 -34.54
CA ASP A 70 -23.92 -12.78 -35.90
C ASP A 70 -24.32 -14.25 -36.15
N ARG A 71 -23.84 -15.19 -35.33
CA ARG A 71 -24.16 -16.63 -35.44
C ARG A 71 -25.26 -17.08 -34.50
N ALA A 72 -25.68 -16.21 -33.58
CA ALA A 72 -26.70 -16.51 -32.59
C ALA A 72 -28.11 -16.29 -33.16
N SER A 73 -29.00 -17.23 -32.87
CA SER A 73 -30.40 -17.26 -33.33
C SER A 73 -31.42 -17.10 -32.20
N GLY A 74 -30.96 -16.98 -30.96
CA GLY A 74 -31.77 -16.69 -29.79
C GLY A 74 -32.37 -15.30 -29.84
N GLU A 75 -33.55 -15.14 -29.24
CA GLU A 75 -34.17 -13.83 -29.02
C GLU A 75 -33.32 -12.98 -28.07
N TYR A 76 -32.76 -13.62 -27.04
CA TYR A 76 -31.79 -13.03 -26.12
C TYR A 76 -30.42 -13.66 -26.31
N ILE A 77 -29.39 -12.87 -26.04
CA ILE A 77 -27.99 -13.26 -25.98
C ILE A 77 -27.55 -13.21 -24.51
N LEU A 78 -26.88 -14.26 -24.04
CA LEU A 78 -26.00 -14.22 -22.87
C LEU A 78 -24.56 -14.17 -23.37
N VAL A 79 -23.84 -13.09 -23.08
CA VAL A 79 -22.39 -13.03 -23.29
C VAL A 79 -21.70 -13.48 -22.01
N ILE A 80 -20.79 -14.45 -22.13
CA ILE A 80 -20.05 -15.02 -21.00
C ILE A 80 -18.61 -15.32 -21.44
N ASP A 81 -17.67 -15.18 -20.51
CA ASP A 81 -16.26 -15.45 -20.76
C ASP A 81 -15.88 -16.89 -20.39
N ALA A 82 -14.84 -17.44 -21.02
CA ALA A 82 -14.45 -18.83 -20.81
C ALA A 82 -13.90 -19.10 -19.39
N ASP A 83 -13.49 -18.06 -18.67
CA ASP A 83 -13.10 -18.07 -17.26
C ASP A 83 -14.26 -17.68 -16.32
N GLU A 84 -15.50 -17.69 -16.82
CA GLU A 84 -16.73 -17.46 -16.06
C GLU A 84 -17.64 -18.69 -16.00
N TYR A 85 -18.50 -18.79 -14.98
CA TYR A 85 -19.56 -19.81 -14.93
C TYR A 85 -20.81 -19.33 -14.17
N LEU A 86 -21.99 -19.82 -14.57
CA LEU A 86 -23.25 -19.47 -13.91
C LEU A 86 -23.37 -20.13 -12.53
N ASP A 87 -23.82 -19.39 -11.51
CA ASP A 87 -24.12 -19.95 -10.19
C ASP A 87 -25.18 -21.06 -10.31
N PRO A 88 -24.92 -22.30 -9.83
CA PRO A 88 -25.87 -23.41 -9.90
C PRO A 88 -27.25 -23.10 -9.31
N ASN A 89 -27.33 -22.26 -8.29
CA ASN A 89 -28.58 -21.99 -7.56
C ASN A 89 -29.52 -21.06 -8.33
N ASP A 90 -28.98 -20.20 -9.18
CA ASP A 90 -29.73 -19.10 -9.80
C ASP A 90 -30.29 -19.48 -11.18
N ARG A 91 -29.85 -20.62 -11.75
CA ARG A 91 -30.15 -21.04 -13.14
C ARG A 91 -31.63 -21.25 -13.43
N ARG A 92 -32.39 -21.73 -12.44
CA ARG A 92 -33.75 -22.28 -12.63
C ARG A 92 -34.80 -21.24 -13.05
N HIS A 93 -34.57 -19.95 -12.79
CA HIS A 93 -35.57 -18.90 -13.01
C HIS A 93 -35.30 -18.01 -14.23
N ILE A 94 -34.12 -18.15 -14.85
CA ILE A 94 -33.69 -17.30 -15.98
C ILE A 94 -34.69 -17.39 -17.13
N ARG A 95 -34.99 -18.61 -17.60
CA ARG A 95 -35.86 -18.81 -18.76
C ARG A 95 -37.28 -18.28 -18.52
N SER A 96 -37.85 -18.54 -17.34
CA SER A 96 -39.18 -18.03 -17.00
C SER A 96 -39.22 -16.49 -16.97
N LYS A 97 -38.15 -15.85 -16.48
CA LYS A 97 -38.04 -14.39 -16.45
C LYS A 97 -37.96 -13.81 -17.86
N LEU A 98 -37.15 -14.41 -18.74
CA LEU A 98 -36.99 -13.96 -20.13
C LEU A 98 -38.28 -14.11 -20.95
N LEU A 99 -39.01 -15.21 -20.81
CA LEU A 99 -40.27 -15.45 -21.52
C LEU A 99 -41.37 -14.44 -21.18
N GLN A 100 -41.34 -13.88 -19.98
CA GLN A 100 -42.33 -12.91 -19.50
C GLN A 100 -41.85 -11.46 -19.67
N SER A 101 -40.65 -11.28 -20.20
CA SER A 101 -39.99 -9.98 -20.23
C SER A 101 -40.36 -9.13 -21.43
N ARG A 102 -40.23 -7.82 -21.22
CA ARG A 102 -40.20 -6.80 -22.25
C ARG A 102 -38.97 -5.89 -22.09
N ALA A 103 -37.99 -6.33 -21.31
CA ALA A 103 -36.71 -5.64 -21.16
C ALA A 103 -35.84 -5.91 -22.38
N GLU A 104 -35.07 -4.90 -22.78
CA GLU A 104 -34.07 -5.00 -23.85
C GLU A 104 -32.73 -5.53 -23.32
N GLY A 105 -32.49 -5.39 -22.01
CA GLY A 105 -31.25 -5.79 -21.37
C GLY A 105 -31.41 -6.13 -19.89
N TYR A 106 -30.48 -6.92 -19.37
CA TYR A 106 -30.38 -7.32 -17.99
C TYR A 106 -28.97 -7.19 -17.43
N LEU A 107 -28.88 -6.48 -16.32
CA LEU A 107 -27.72 -6.48 -15.45
C LEU A 107 -27.67 -7.81 -14.67
N VAL A 108 -26.48 -8.39 -14.62
CA VAL A 108 -26.17 -9.67 -13.97
C VAL A 108 -25.03 -9.42 -12.98
N GLY A 109 -25.09 -10.03 -11.80
CA GLY A 109 -24.08 -9.85 -10.76
C GLY A 109 -22.83 -10.68 -11.03
N ILE A 110 -21.69 -10.05 -11.25
CA ILE A 110 -20.39 -10.71 -11.45
C ILE A 110 -19.65 -10.78 -10.11
N VAL A 111 -19.39 -12.00 -9.64
CA VAL A 111 -18.59 -12.28 -8.45
C VAL A 111 -17.16 -12.57 -8.89
N ASN A 112 -16.24 -11.66 -8.59
CA ASN A 112 -14.83 -11.82 -8.97
C ASN A 112 -14.07 -12.57 -7.88
N TYR A 113 -13.30 -13.58 -8.29
CA TYR A 113 -12.43 -14.35 -7.41
C TYR A 113 -11.00 -13.82 -7.51
N MET A 114 -10.45 -13.38 -6.39
CA MET A 114 -9.14 -12.74 -6.31
C MET A 114 -8.25 -13.48 -5.31
N GLY A 115 -6.95 -13.55 -5.58
CA GLY A 115 -6.00 -14.33 -4.79
C GLY A 115 -5.48 -15.52 -5.59
N ASN A 116 -5.51 -16.72 -5.01
CA ASN A 116 -5.10 -17.96 -5.67
C ASN A 116 -6.14 -19.07 -5.45
N LEU A 117 -6.04 -20.19 -6.17
CA LEU A 117 -7.03 -21.26 -6.10
C LEU A 117 -7.15 -21.91 -4.71
N ALA A 118 -6.06 -21.90 -3.94
CA ALA A 118 -6.05 -22.43 -2.58
C ALA A 118 -6.70 -21.46 -1.58
N ARG A 119 -6.63 -20.15 -1.82
CA ARG A 119 -7.09 -19.07 -0.95
C ARG A 119 -7.51 -17.86 -1.78
N TYR A 120 -8.82 -17.76 -2.01
CA TYR A 120 -9.43 -16.65 -2.73
C TYR A 120 -10.41 -15.89 -1.85
N HIS A 121 -10.56 -14.60 -2.12
CA HIS A 121 -11.68 -13.80 -1.65
C HIS A 121 -12.56 -13.42 -2.84
N THR A 122 -13.82 -13.15 -2.56
CA THR A 122 -14.81 -12.76 -3.57
C THR A 122 -15.17 -11.29 -3.42
N SER A 123 -15.29 -10.57 -4.54
CA SER A 123 -15.88 -9.23 -4.55
C SER A 123 -17.37 -9.28 -4.21
N SER A 124 -17.93 -8.13 -3.81
CA SER A 124 -19.37 -7.92 -3.97
C SER A 124 -19.75 -8.11 -5.45
N PRO A 125 -20.95 -8.65 -5.75
CA PRO A 125 -21.38 -8.81 -7.14
C PRO A 125 -21.46 -7.46 -7.86
N VAL A 126 -20.67 -7.27 -8.92
CA VAL A 126 -20.72 -6.08 -9.77
C VAL A 126 -21.78 -6.26 -10.84
N GLN A 127 -22.70 -5.31 -10.98
CA GLN A 127 -23.79 -5.40 -11.95
C GLN A 127 -23.29 -5.04 -13.36
N VAL A 128 -23.30 -6.01 -14.28
CA VAL A 128 -22.85 -5.84 -15.67
C VAL A 128 -23.94 -6.31 -16.63
N LEU A 129 -24.17 -5.57 -17.73
CA LEU A 129 -25.10 -5.98 -18.77
C LEU A 129 -24.53 -7.21 -19.51
N ARG A 130 -25.03 -8.41 -19.14
CA ARG A 130 -24.60 -9.69 -19.75
C ARG A 130 -25.69 -10.39 -20.55
N VAL A 131 -26.97 -10.06 -20.31
CA VAL A 131 -28.08 -10.60 -21.12
C VAL A 131 -28.83 -9.46 -21.81
N PHE A 132 -29.01 -9.54 -23.12
CA PHE A 132 -29.69 -8.49 -23.90
C PHE A 132 -30.34 -9.08 -25.14
N LYS A 133 -31.33 -8.38 -25.71
CA LYS A 133 -31.96 -8.85 -26.96
C LYS A 133 -30.97 -8.90 -28.11
N ASN A 134 -31.14 -9.88 -28.97
CA ASN A 134 -30.35 -9.98 -30.18
C ASN A 134 -30.63 -8.78 -31.09
N GLY A 135 -29.58 -8.25 -31.72
CA GLY A 135 -29.63 -7.05 -32.57
C GLY A 135 -28.70 -5.92 -32.11
N TYR A 136 -28.34 -5.86 -30.83
CA TYR A 136 -27.32 -4.93 -30.35
C TYR A 136 -25.90 -5.39 -30.70
N ARG A 137 -24.95 -4.46 -30.74
CA ARG A 137 -23.55 -4.69 -31.13
C ARG A 137 -22.60 -4.02 -30.15
N TYR A 138 -21.45 -4.66 -29.92
CA TYR A 138 -20.35 -4.12 -29.13
C TYR A 138 -19.57 -3.07 -29.91
N SER A 139 -19.02 -2.11 -29.17
CA SER A 139 -18.13 -1.05 -29.67
C SER A 139 -16.91 -0.89 -28.75
N GLY A 140 -15.78 -0.44 -29.30
CA GLY A 140 -14.47 -0.32 -28.63
C GLY A 140 -13.59 -1.56 -28.81
N SER A 141 -12.32 -1.37 -29.19
CA SER A 141 -11.40 -2.49 -29.47
C SER A 141 -10.98 -3.26 -28.21
N ILE A 142 -11.09 -2.63 -27.03
CA ILE A 142 -10.84 -3.23 -25.72
C ILE A 142 -11.76 -2.64 -24.65
N HIS A 143 -12.17 -3.48 -23.70
CA HIS A 143 -13.22 -3.15 -22.72
C HIS A 143 -14.52 -2.75 -23.43
N GLU A 144 -14.85 -3.52 -24.47
CA GLU A 144 -15.94 -3.30 -25.39
C GLU A 144 -17.29 -3.14 -24.66
N GLN A 145 -18.11 -2.19 -25.12
CA GLN A 145 -19.39 -1.85 -24.49
C GLN A 145 -20.56 -2.11 -25.43
N VAL A 146 -21.63 -2.71 -24.90
CA VAL A 146 -22.94 -2.86 -25.57
C VAL A 146 -24.04 -2.02 -24.92
N LEU A 147 -23.84 -1.62 -23.66
CA LEU A 147 -24.81 -0.84 -22.88
C LEU A 147 -25.24 0.47 -23.56
N PRO A 148 -24.35 1.29 -24.14
CA PRO A 148 -24.75 2.52 -24.83
C PRO A 148 -25.79 2.27 -25.92
N ALA A 149 -25.59 1.25 -26.76
CA ALA A 149 -26.52 0.90 -27.83
C ALA A 149 -27.93 0.52 -27.32
N VAL A 150 -28.01 -0.13 -26.16
CA VAL A 150 -29.30 -0.48 -25.51
C VAL A 150 -29.98 0.75 -24.92
N ILE A 151 -29.22 1.67 -24.35
CA ILE A 151 -29.76 2.92 -23.81
C ILE A 151 -30.28 3.82 -24.93
N GLU A 152 -29.52 3.94 -26.02
CA GLU A 152 -29.87 4.76 -27.19
C GLU A 152 -31.15 4.30 -27.90
N SER A 153 -31.47 3.01 -27.84
CA SER A 153 -32.74 2.49 -28.37
C SER A 153 -33.97 2.87 -27.52
N GLY A 154 -33.75 3.50 -26.35
CA GLY A 154 -34.80 3.72 -25.35
C GLY A 154 -35.22 2.42 -24.64
N GLY A 155 -34.39 1.38 -24.74
CA GLY A 155 -34.66 0.06 -24.21
C GLY A 155 -34.73 0.04 -22.67
N ARG A 156 -35.68 -0.71 -22.13
CA ARG A 156 -35.75 -0.93 -20.68
C ARG A 156 -34.68 -1.93 -20.24
N ILE A 157 -33.90 -1.55 -19.25
CA ILE A 157 -32.90 -2.40 -18.60
C ILE A 157 -33.41 -2.81 -17.23
N GLU A 158 -33.37 -4.10 -16.93
CA GLU A 158 -33.74 -4.66 -15.63
C GLU A 158 -32.54 -5.38 -14.99
N THR A 159 -32.68 -5.85 -13.75
CA THR A 159 -31.72 -6.77 -13.13
C THR A 159 -32.22 -8.20 -13.26
N LEU A 160 -31.31 -9.13 -13.55
CA LEU A 160 -31.58 -10.55 -13.51
C LEU A 160 -30.93 -11.12 -12.26
N ASP A 161 -31.70 -11.85 -11.45
CA ASP A 161 -31.19 -12.54 -10.26
C ASP A 161 -30.38 -13.77 -10.69
N LEU A 162 -29.18 -13.49 -11.18
CA LEU A 162 -28.20 -14.44 -11.68
C LEU A 162 -26.83 -13.95 -11.25
N ARG A 163 -26.10 -14.82 -10.56
CA ARG A 163 -24.68 -14.62 -10.30
C ARG A 163 -23.83 -15.36 -11.31
N VAL A 164 -22.81 -14.67 -11.81
CA VAL A 164 -21.75 -15.22 -12.65
C VAL A 164 -20.46 -15.15 -11.86
N HIS A 165 -19.78 -16.27 -11.75
CA HIS A 165 -18.52 -16.40 -11.02
C HIS A 165 -17.36 -16.27 -11.99
N HIS A 166 -16.48 -15.29 -11.78
CA HIS A 166 -15.37 -14.96 -12.66
C HIS A 166 -14.03 -15.33 -11.99
N LEU A 167 -13.30 -16.26 -12.60
CA LEU A 167 -12.04 -16.81 -12.09
C LEU A 167 -10.81 -16.09 -12.65
N GLY A 168 -10.98 -15.22 -13.65
CA GLY A 168 -9.89 -14.61 -14.42
C GLY A 168 -8.92 -13.72 -13.62
N TYR A 169 -9.22 -13.43 -12.35
CA TYR A 169 -8.37 -12.64 -11.44
C TYR A 169 -7.56 -13.48 -10.44
N LEU A 170 -7.64 -14.82 -10.49
CA LEU A 170 -6.76 -15.67 -9.69
C LEU A 170 -5.35 -15.71 -10.30
N TYR A 171 -4.32 -15.72 -9.46
CA TYR A 171 -2.90 -15.62 -9.82
C TYR A 171 -2.50 -16.62 -10.91
N GLU A 172 -2.98 -17.85 -10.81
CA GLU A 172 -2.71 -18.95 -11.73
C GLU A 172 -3.21 -18.66 -13.16
N PHE A 173 -4.31 -17.91 -13.29
CA PHE A 173 -4.88 -17.53 -14.59
C PHE A 173 -4.33 -16.20 -15.14
N VAL A 174 -3.86 -15.31 -14.26
CA VAL A 174 -3.27 -14.02 -14.64
C VAL A 174 -1.85 -14.18 -15.20
N THR A 175 -1.01 -14.99 -14.53
CA THR A 175 0.40 -15.22 -14.92
C THR A 175 0.55 -15.96 -16.25
N TYR A 176 -0.42 -16.79 -16.62
CA TYR A 176 -0.38 -17.62 -17.82
C TYR A 176 -0.56 -16.85 -19.14
N LYS A 177 -1.21 -15.67 -19.15
CA LYS A 177 -1.81 -15.11 -20.37
C LYS A 177 -1.14 -13.87 -20.99
N ALA A 178 -0.03 -13.34 -20.42
CA ALA A 178 0.61 -12.09 -20.88
C ALA A 178 -0.38 -10.92 -21.14
N LYS A 179 -1.54 -10.95 -20.47
CA LYS A 179 -2.69 -10.05 -20.68
C LYS A 179 -2.33 -8.56 -20.58
N PRO A 180 -1.50 -8.09 -19.62
CA PRO A 180 -1.26 -6.66 -19.45
C PRO A 180 -0.59 -5.99 -20.66
N ALA A 181 0.41 -6.63 -21.27
CA ALA A 181 1.16 -6.03 -22.38
C ALA A 181 0.28 -5.78 -23.62
N ARG A 182 -0.50 -6.79 -24.03
CA ARG A 182 -1.47 -6.67 -25.13
C ARG A 182 -2.54 -5.62 -24.81
N ASN A 183 -3.09 -5.64 -23.60
CA ASN A 183 -4.13 -4.69 -23.21
C ASN A 183 -3.63 -3.24 -23.26
N MET A 184 -2.40 -3.00 -22.78
CA MET A 184 -1.78 -1.67 -22.86
C MET A 184 -1.58 -1.22 -24.31
N GLU A 185 -1.19 -2.10 -25.23
CA GLU A 185 -1.06 -1.71 -26.65
C GLU A 185 -2.39 -1.26 -27.27
N LEU A 186 -3.48 -1.99 -27.00
CA LEU A 186 -4.81 -1.64 -27.52
C LEU A 186 -5.34 -0.36 -26.88
N LEU A 187 -5.20 -0.21 -25.55
CA LEU A 187 -5.58 1.00 -24.84
C LEU A 187 -4.79 2.22 -25.31
N GLN A 188 -3.52 2.04 -25.69
CA GLN A 188 -2.73 3.13 -26.26
C GLN A 188 -3.31 3.59 -27.59
N LYS A 189 -3.71 2.67 -28.47
CA LYS A 189 -4.36 3.02 -29.76
C LYS A 189 -5.66 3.80 -29.56
N GLU A 190 -6.51 3.36 -28.63
CA GLU A 190 -7.75 4.09 -28.28
C GLU A 190 -7.45 5.50 -27.75
N LEU A 191 -6.41 5.65 -26.92
CA LEU A 191 -5.99 6.95 -26.37
C LEU A 191 -5.25 7.83 -27.38
N ASP A 192 -4.68 7.27 -28.43
CA ASP A 192 -4.10 8.03 -29.54
C ASP A 192 -5.21 8.66 -30.41
N GLU A 193 -6.38 8.00 -30.51
CA GLU A 193 -7.56 8.49 -31.22
C GLU A 193 -8.39 9.48 -30.39
N ASP A 194 -8.69 9.14 -29.13
CA ASP A 194 -9.39 10.00 -28.17
C ASP A 194 -8.59 10.15 -26.86
N PRO A 195 -7.65 11.12 -26.83
CA PRO A 195 -6.76 11.30 -25.69
C PRO A 195 -7.50 11.67 -24.38
N ASP A 196 -8.66 12.29 -24.45
CA ASP A 196 -9.38 12.77 -23.26
C ASP A 196 -10.46 11.79 -22.79
N ASN A 197 -10.46 10.56 -23.31
CA ASN A 197 -11.40 9.53 -22.93
C ASN A 197 -11.15 9.01 -21.49
N LEU A 198 -11.94 9.48 -20.52
CA LEU A 198 -11.80 9.11 -19.11
C LEU A 198 -11.94 7.60 -18.84
N PHE A 199 -12.68 6.87 -19.68
CA PHE A 199 -12.84 5.43 -19.56
C PHE A 199 -11.53 4.71 -19.93
N HIS A 200 -10.94 5.04 -21.09
CA HIS A 200 -9.66 4.45 -21.51
C HIS A 200 -8.49 4.90 -20.61
N ILE A 201 -8.48 6.15 -20.15
CA ILE A 201 -7.53 6.65 -19.14
C ILE A 201 -7.59 5.77 -17.88
N SER A 202 -8.79 5.55 -17.34
CA SER A 202 -8.97 4.75 -16.11
C SER A 202 -8.55 3.29 -16.30
N ASN A 203 -8.80 2.71 -17.47
CA ASN A 203 -8.40 1.33 -17.76
C ASN A 203 -6.89 1.20 -17.99
N MET A 204 -6.25 2.15 -18.66
CA MET A 204 -4.79 2.20 -18.82
C MET A 204 -4.10 2.38 -17.47
N MET A 205 -4.62 3.26 -16.60
CA MET A 205 -4.13 3.37 -15.22
C MET A 205 -4.21 2.03 -14.48
N ALA A 206 -5.31 1.29 -14.60
CA ALA A 206 -5.43 -0.01 -13.97
C ALA A 206 -4.40 -1.02 -14.49
N GLU A 207 -4.06 -0.99 -15.78
CA GLU A 207 -2.95 -1.79 -16.31
C GLU A 207 -1.60 -1.36 -15.73
N TYR A 208 -1.29 -0.06 -15.70
CA TYR A 208 -0.07 0.44 -15.05
C TYR A 208 0.01 0.06 -13.58
N MET A 209 -1.09 0.12 -12.83
CA MET A 209 -1.16 -0.35 -11.45
C MET A 209 -0.85 -1.84 -11.33
N ARG A 210 -1.43 -2.67 -12.21
CA ARG A 210 -1.20 -4.13 -12.25
C ARG A 210 0.27 -4.49 -12.47
N VAL A 211 0.95 -3.78 -13.38
CA VAL A 211 2.38 -3.99 -13.65
C VAL A 211 3.31 -3.11 -12.81
N GLN A 212 2.78 -2.49 -11.74
CA GLN A 212 3.52 -1.66 -10.78
C GLN A 212 4.25 -0.45 -11.39
N MET A 213 3.80 0.04 -12.55
CA MET A 213 4.29 1.27 -13.18
C MET A 213 3.60 2.50 -12.57
N TYR A 214 3.75 2.67 -11.26
CA TYR A 214 3.02 3.67 -10.47
C TYR A 214 3.26 5.12 -10.93
N ALA A 215 4.46 5.46 -11.42
CA ALA A 215 4.75 6.80 -11.93
C ALA A 215 3.89 7.15 -13.15
N LYS A 216 3.81 6.23 -14.13
CA LYS A 216 2.96 6.41 -15.32
C LYS A 216 1.47 6.46 -14.94
N ALA A 217 1.05 5.65 -13.97
CA ALA A 217 -0.31 5.70 -13.46
C ALA A 217 -0.62 7.06 -12.81
N ALA A 218 0.30 7.62 -12.02
CA ALA A 218 0.13 8.91 -11.38
C ALA A 218 0.04 10.05 -12.40
N ASP A 219 0.92 10.09 -13.41
CA ASP A 219 0.89 11.11 -14.46
C ASP A 219 -0.41 11.07 -15.26
N LEU A 220 -0.82 9.86 -15.67
CA LEU A 220 -2.05 9.67 -16.41
C LEU A 220 -3.30 10.00 -15.56
N GLY A 221 -3.25 9.70 -14.26
CA GLY A 221 -4.31 10.07 -13.31
C GLY A 221 -4.41 11.58 -13.09
N LYS A 222 -3.28 12.29 -12.96
CA LYS A 222 -3.27 13.77 -12.89
C LYS A 222 -3.93 14.37 -14.13
N ARG A 223 -3.57 13.88 -15.32
CA ARG A 223 -4.18 14.29 -16.59
C ARG A 223 -5.68 13.98 -16.63
N GLY A 224 -6.10 12.78 -16.27
CA GLY A 224 -7.51 12.41 -16.24
C GLY A 224 -8.34 13.26 -15.28
N PHE A 225 -7.77 13.64 -14.12
CA PHE A 225 -8.41 14.58 -13.22
C PHE A 225 -8.58 15.98 -13.84
N ASP A 226 -7.61 16.45 -14.62
CA ASP A 226 -7.70 17.75 -15.31
C ASP A 226 -8.70 17.72 -16.49
N VAL A 227 -8.82 16.59 -17.19
CA VAL A 227 -9.89 16.37 -18.18
C VAL A 227 -11.26 16.44 -17.51
N PHE A 228 -11.44 15.76 -16.38
CA PHE A 228 -12.68 15.82 -15.61
C PHE A 228 -13.03 17.25 -15.20
N LYS A 229 -12.06 18.04 -14.70
CA LYS A 229 -12.32 19.46 -14.34
C LYS A 229 -12.86 20.29 -15.49
N LYS A 230 -12.43 20.01 -16.72
CA LYS A 230 -12.93 20.71 -17.92
C LYS A 230 -14.36 20.29 -18.26
N ASN A 231 -14.72 19.03 -17.99
CA ASN A 231 -16.01 18.43 -18.35
C ASN A 231 -16.68 17.68 -17.17
N PRO A 232 -17.08 18.38 -16.09
CA PRO A 232 -17.51 17.74 -14.84
C PRO A 232 -18.82 16.92 -14.97
N HIS A 233 -19.59 17.14 -16.03
CA HIS A 233 -20.87 16.46 -16.26
C HIS A 233 -20.75 15.08 -16.96
N GLN A 234 -19.58 14.70 -17.47
CA GLN A 234 -19.44 13.51 -18.33
C GLN A 234 -19.12 12.20 -17.60
N ALA A 235 -18.58 12.18 -16.37
CA ALA A 235 -17.97 10.94 -15.84
C ALA A 235 -17.85 10.82 -14.30
N THR A 236 -18.91 11.11 -13.55
CA THR A 236 -18.87 11.09 -12.07
C THR A 236 -18.48 9.74 -11.46
N HIS A 237 -18.89 8.61 -12.03
CA HIS A 237 -18.57 7.28 -11.46
C HIS A 237 -17.14 6.82 -11.76
N LEU A 238 -16.62 7.11 -12.97
CA LEU A 238 -15.24 6.78 -13.36
C LEU A 238 -14.22 7.61 -12.56
N LEU A 239 -14.58 8.85 -12.21
CA LEU A 239 -13.70 9.73 -11.46
C LEU A 239 -13.35 9.17 -10.08
N ALA A 240 -14.29 8.54 -9.36
CA ALA A 240 -14.01 7.94 -8.06
C ALA A 240 -12.92 6.86 -8.18
N ARG A 241 -13.07 5.95 -9.16
CA ARG A 241 -12.07 4.92 -9.47
C ARG A 241 -10.71 5.54 -9.84
N LEU A 242 -10.71 6.56 -10.70
CA LEU A 242 -9.51 7.25 -11.14
C LEU A 242 -8.77 7.92 -9.98
N LEU A 243 -9.48 8.67 -9.14
CA LEU A 243 -8.91 9.37 -7.99
C LEU A 243 -8.28 8.40 -6.99
N ARG A 244 -8.96 7.30 -6.68
CA ARG A 244 -8.40 6.25 -5.82
C ARG A 244 -7.09 5.70 -6.35
N MET A 245 -7.06 5.30 -7.62
CA MET A 245 -5.83 4.80 -8.26
C MET A 245 -4.73 5.87 -8.28
N LEU A 246 -5.08 7.14 -8.50
CA LEU A 246 -4.13 8.25 -8.45
C LEU A 246 -3.53 8.43 -7.04
N VAL A 247 -4.36 8.44 -5.99
CA VAL A 247 -3.90 8.56 -4.60
C VAL A 247 -2.94 7.42 -4.26
N VAL A 248 -3.32 6.17 -4.57
CA VAL A 248 -2.45 5.01 -4.34
C VAL A 248 -1.16 5.10 -5.15
N ALA A 249 -1.24 5.44 -6.45
CA ALA A 249 -0.06 5.57 -7.30
C ALA A 249 0.92 6.63 -6.76
N LEU A 250 0.40 7.79 -6.34
CA LEU A 250 1.20 8.87 -5.74
C LEU A 250 1.86 8.44 -4.44
N ALA A 251 1.12 7.74 -3.57
CA ALA A 251 1.65 7.21 -2.32
C ALA A 251 2.78 6.19 -2.59
N MET A 252 2.57 5.27 -3.54
CA MET A 252 3.55 4.24 -3.92
C MET A 252 4.83 4.81 -4.54
N ILE A 253 4.74 5.88 -5.33
CA ILE A 253 5.93 6.56 -5.83
C ILE A 253 6.57 7.47 -4.78
N GLY A 254 6.00 7.64 -3.58
CA GLY A 254 6.50 8.47 -2.49
C GLY A 254 6.18 9.97 -2.63
N GLU A 255 5.16 10.35 -3.39
CA GLU A 255 4.56 11.70 -3.46
C GLU A 255 3.37 11.82 -2.49
N SER A 256 3.56 11.45 -1.22
CA SER A 256 2.45 11.31 -0.29
C SER A 256 1.71 12.61 0.03
N ASP A 257 2.37 13.78 0.01
CA ASP A 257 1.67 15.07 0.19
C ASP A 257 0.71 15.37 -0.96
N GLU A 258 1.08 15.04 -2.20
CA GLU A 258 0.16 15.14 -3.33
C GLU A 258 -0.94 14.09 -3.23
N ALA A 259 -0.61 12.85 -2.83
CA ALA A 259 -1.61 11.81 -2.60
C ALA A 259 -2.69 12.29 -1.62
N ILE A 260 -2.28 12.89 -0.49
CA ILE A 260 -3.19 13.47 0.51
C ILE A 260 -4.06 14.58 -0.09
N LYS A 261 -3.47 15.54 -0.82
CA LYS A 261 -4.24 16.62 -1.47
C LYS A 261 -5.28 16.08 -2.46
N TYR A 262 -4.94 15.06 -3.24
CA TYR A 262 -5.89 14.44 -4.18
C TYR A 262 -6.97 13.64 -3.44
N ALA A 263 -6.63 13.01 -2.31
CA ALA A 263 -7.59 12.32 -1.47
C ALA A 263 -8.59 13.31 -0.85
N GLU A 264 -8.12 14.43 -0.26
CA GLU A 264 -8.97 15.51 0.27
C GLU A 264 -9.90 16.10 -0.80
N ARG A 265 -9.41 16.29 -2.04
CA ARG A 265 -10.25 16.70 -3.17
C ARG A 265 -11.32 15.64 -3.46
N GLY A 266 -10.94 14.38 -3.46
CA GLY A 266 -11.86 13.26 -3.65
C GLY A 266 -12.94 13.19 -2.56
N GLU A 267 -12.60 13.44 -1.31
CA GLU A 267 -13.55 13.49 -0.19
C GLU A 267 -14.56 14.63 -0.35
N ASN A 268 -14.13 15.78 -0.88
CA ASN A 268 -15.03 16.90 -1.16
C ASN A 268 -16.00 16.59 -2.31
N ILE A 269 -15.55 15.85 -3.32
CA ILE A 269 -16.38 15.45 -4.48
C ILE A 269 -17.30 14.28 -4.12
N PHE A 270 -16.81 13.33 -3.33
CA PHE A 270 -17.50 12.09 -2.93
C PHE A 270 -17.59 11.97 -1.40
N PRO A 271 -18.34 12.86 -0.73
CA PRO A 271 -18.35 12.92 0.74
C PRO A 271 -18.88 11.66 1.41
N ASN A 272 -19.65 10.83 0.70
CA ASN A 272 -20.26 9.61 1.24
C ASN A 272 -19.54 8.32 0.83
N LEU A 273 -18.38 8.41 0.16
CA LEU A 273 -17.63 7.23 -0.28
C LEU A 273 -16.51 6.91 0.73
N PRO A 274 -16.57 5.77 1.44
CA PRO A 274 -15.55 5.37 2.40
C PRO A 274 -14.21 5.05 1.74
N ASP A 275 -14.21 4.58 0.49
CA ASP A 275 -13.01 4.17 -0.24
C ASP A 275 -11.94 5.27 -0.34
N ILE A 276 -12.33 6.51 -0.66
CA ILE A 276 -11.36 7.61 -0.78
C ILE A 276 -10.77 7.97 0.58
N ARG A 277 -11.57 7.88 1.65
CA ARG A 277 -11.09 8.12 3.03
C ARG A 277 -10.14 7.03 3.49
N MET A 278 -10.39 5.79 3.10
CA MET A 278 -9.44 4.71 3.36
C MET A 278 -8.12 4.98 2.64
N ASP A 279 -8.16 5.33 1.35
CA ASP A 279 -6.95 5.62 0.58
C ASP A 279 -6.19 6.85 1.14
N HIS A 280 -6.91 7.86 1.65
CA HIS A 280 -6.33 8.98 2.41
C HIS A 280 -5.61 8.51 3.69
N ALA A 281 -6.29 7.72 4.52
CA ALA A 281 -5.70 7.20 5.75
C ALA A 281 -4.45 6.37 5.47
N HIS A 282 -4.46 5.52 4.43
CA HIS A 282 -3.29 4.77 4.02
C HIS A 282 -2.13 5.66 3.57
N ALA A 283 -2.39 6.74 2.83
CA ALA A 283 -1.36 7.70 2.45
C ALA A 283 -0.71 8.38 3.68
N LEU A 284 -1.48 8.68 4.73
CA LEU A 284 -0.98 9.21 6.00
C LEU A 284 -0.19 8.17 6.80
N ILE A 285 -0.69 6.94 6.88
CA ILE A 285 -0.03 5.80 7.56
C ILE A 285 1.36 5.54 6.95
N GLN A 286 1.48 5.58 5.62
CA GLN A 286 2.77 5.39 4.93
C GLN A 286 3.81 6.46 5.31
N GLN A 287 3.37 7.64 5.77
CA GLN A 287 4.24 8.71 6.26
C GLN A 287 4.44 8.68 7.79
N GLY A 288 3.86 7.70 8.49
CA GLY A 288 3.88 7.62 9.95
C GLY A 288 3.03 8.71 10.63
N ARG A 289 2.15 9.40 9.90
CA ARG A 289 1.26 10.47 10.40
C ARG A 289 0.00 9.88 11.04
N PHE A 290 0.20 9.06 12.08
CA PHE A 290 -0.87 8.27 12.70
C PHE A 290 -1.93 9.13 13.41
N ASP A 291 -1.51 10.25 14.00
CA ASP A 291 -2.36 11.24 14.64
C ASP A 291 -3.38 11.86 13.68
N GLU A 292 -3.01 12.01 12.41
CA GLU A 292 -3.89 12.47 11.34
C GLU A 292 -4.67 11.31 10.69
N ALA A 293 -4.09 10.11 10.59
CA ALA A 293 -4.76 8.96 9.99
C ALA A 293 -5.95 8.45 10.84
N ILE A 294 -5.81 8.42 12.17
CA ILE A 294 -6.86 7.95 13.10
C ILE A 294 -8.19 8.69 12.90
N PRO A 295 -8.26 10.04 12.93
CA PRO A 295 -9.52 10.75 12.74
C PRO A 295 -10.12 10.51 11.35
N VAL A 296 -9.32 10.33 10.30
CA VAL A 296 -9.79 9.97 8.95
C VAL A 296 -10.43 8.58 8.94
N LEU A 297 -9.82 7.59 9.58
CA LEU A 297 -10.39 6.23 9.70
C LEU A 297 -11.69 6.21 10.54
N LEU A 298 -11.74 7.00 11.62
CA LEU A 298 -12.97 7.15 12.41
C LEU A 298 -14.11 7.77 11.58
N GLN A 299 -13.80 8.75 10.72
CA GLN A 299 -14.77 9.29 9.78
C GLN A 299 -15.18 8.26 8.72
N CYS A 300 -14.24 7.49 8.19
CA CYS A 300 -14.51 6.38 7.26
C CYS A 300 -15.54 5.41 7.85
N ARG A 301 -15.34 5.01 9.11
CA ARG A 301 -16.31 4.16 9.84
C ARG A 301 -17.67 4.81 10.05
N LYS A 302 -17.71 6.11 10.32
CA LYS A 302 -18.96 6.84 10.51
C LYS A 302 -19.85 6.84 9.26
N LEU A 303 -19.27 6.76 8.07
CA LEU A 303 -20.02 6.65 6.81
C LEU A 303 -20.73 5.29 6.67
N GLY A 304 -20.15 4.23 7.24
CA GLY A 304 -20.62 2.87 7.07
C GLY A 304 -20.38 2.32 5.66
N ASP A 305 -20.68 1.03 5.48
CA ASP A 305 -20.54 0.40 4.17
C ASP A 305 -21.61 0.86 3.18
N VAL A 306 -21.19 1.05 1.93
CA VAL A 306 -22.08 1.42 0.84
C VAL A 306 -22.99 0.24 0.50
N LYS A 307 -24.31 0.44 0.67
CA LYS A 307 -25.32 -0.61 0.42
C LYS A 307 -25.81 -0.66 -1.03
N ASN A 308 -25.46 0.33 -1.85
CA ASN A 308 -25.91 0.39 -3.24
C ASN A 308 -25.02 -0.51 -4.12
N PRO A 309 -25.55 -1.61 -4.69
CA PRO A 309 -24.75 -2.54 -5.51
C PRO A 309 -24.31 -1.96 -6.86
N LEU A 310 -24.81 -0.78 -7.24
CA LEU A 310 -24.39 -0.07 -8.46
C LEU A 310 -23.15 0.80 -8.25
N ILE A 311 -22.68 0.96 -7.01
CA ILE A 311 -21.46 1.71 -6.69
C ILE A 311 -20.34 0.70 -6.44
N ASP A 312 -19.28 0.79 -7.24
CA ASP A 312 -18.08 -0.03 -7.09
C ASP A 312 -17.29 0.43 -5.85
N THR A 313 -17.34 -0.39 -4.80
CA THR A 313 -16.78 -0.12 -3.46
C THR A 313 -16.28 -1.42 -2.84
N VAL A 314 -15.23 -1.34 -2.04
CA VAL A 314 -14.72 -2.52 -1.32
C VAL A 314 -15.57 -2.76 -0.07
N PRO A 315 -16.21 -3.94 0.07
CA PRO A 315 -17.02 -4.25 1.25
C PRO A 315 -16.17 -4.24 2.53
N GLY A 316 -16.69 -3.61 3.59
CA GLY A 316 -16.04 -3.57 4.89
C GLY A 316 -15.19 -2.34 5.16
N LEU A 317 -14.96 -1.47 4.16
CA LEU A 317 -14.18 -0.25 4.35
C LEU A 317 -14.80 0.72 5.36
N GLY A 318 -16.13 0.81 5.39
CA GLY A 318 -16.86 1.62 6.35
C GLY A 318 -17.13 0.89 7.67
N SER A 319 -16.64 -0.34 7.82
CA SER A 319 -16.83 -1.17 9.00
C SER A 319 -15.53 -1.92 9.33
N PHE A 320 -15.51 -3.24 9.16
CA PHE A 320 -14.54 -4.13 9.75
C PHE A 320 -13.10 -3.89 9.27
N LEU A 321 -12.89 -3.46 8.03
CA LEU A 321 -11.56 -3.16 7.50
C LEU A 321 -10.99 -1.89 8.15
N ALA A 322 -11.79 -0.84 8.32
CA ALA A 322 -11.32 0.36 9.01
C ALA A 322 -11.09 0.12 10.52
N ALA A 323 -11.84 -0.78 11.16
CA ALA A 323 -11.50 -1.21 12.52
C ALA A 323 -10.18 -1.99 12.56
N ALA A 324 -9.93 -2.86 11.59
CA ALA A 324 -8.66 -3.56 11.49
C ALA A 324 -7.48 -2.59 11.31
N GLU A 325 -7.60 -1.57 10.45
CA GLU A 325 -6.58 -0.52 10.29
C GLU A 325 -6.34 0.28 11.56
N LEU A 326 -7.40 0.66 12.29
CA LEU A 326 -7.25 1.31 13.60
C LEU A 326 -6.52 0.39 14.59
N GLY A 327 -6.85 -0.91 14.61
CA GLY A 327 -6.16 -1.92 15.42
C GLY A 327 -4.67 -1.99 15.10
N LYS A 328 -4.30 -1.96 13.81
CA LYS A 328 -2.90 -1.93 13.35
C LYS A 328 -2.16 -0.67 13.83
N ILE A 329 -2.78 0.50 13.71
CA ILE A 329 -2.16 1.77 14.16
C ILE A 329 -1.90 1.72 15.67
N TRP A 330 -2.88 1.33 16.49
CA TRP A 330 -2.69 1.28 17.94
C TRP A 330 -1.68 0.22 18.36
N LEU A 331 -1.62 -0.90 17.64
CA LEU A 331 -0.58 -1.90 17.82
C LEU A 331 0.81 -1.29 17.55
N PHE A 332 0.95 -0.53 16.46
CA PHE A 332 2.20 0.17 16.13
C PHE A 332 2.59 1.19 17.21
N LEU A 333 1.61 1.92 17.76
CA LEU A 333 1.83 2.89 18.84
C LEU A 333 2.09 2.24 20.22
N GLY A 334 2.03 0.91 20.32
CA GLY A 334 2.27 0.16 21.56
C GLY A 334 1.08 0.14 22.54
N ASP A 335 -0.09 0.66 22.15
CA ASP A 335 -1.30 0.63 22.95
C ASP A 335 -2.07 -0.67 22.68
N LEU A 336 -1.60 -1.75 23.31
CA LEU A 336 -2.12 -3.10 23.10
C LEU A 336 -3.61 -3.22 23.47
N GLN A 337 -4.06 -2.46 24.47
CA GLN A 337 -5.46 -2.46 24.89
C GLN A 337 -6.35 -1.88 23.79
N LYS A 338 -6.04 -0.69 23.27
CA LYS A 338 -6.81 -0.11 22.17
C LYS A 338 -6.70 -0.94 20.89
N ALA A 339 -5.54 -1.52 20.62
CA ALA A 339 -5.37 -2.43 19.49
C ALA A 339 -6.35 -3.61 19.60
N ALA A 340 -6.40 -4.26 20.76
CA ALA A 340 -7.33 -5.36 21.02
C ALA A 340 -8.81 -4.93 20.90
N GLU A 341 -9.19 -3.76 21.42
CA GLU A 341 -10.55 -3.21 21.30
C GLU A 341 -10.96 -3.04 19.82
N TRP A 342 -10.07 -2.49 18.99
CA TRP A 342 -10.35 -2.27 17.57
C TRP A 342 -10.36 -3.58 16.76
N TYR A 343 -9.44 -4.49 17.01
CA TYR A 343 -9.49 -5.81 16.38
C TYR A 343 -10.73 -6.60 16.82
N LEU A 344 -11.19 -6.46 18.07
CA LEU A 344 -12.39 -7.13 18.55
C LEU A 344 -13.62 -6.58 17.84
N THR A 345 -13.68 -5.25 17.68
CA THR A 345 -14.71 -4.57 16.90
C THR A 345 -14.73 -5.11 15.45
N SER A 346 -13.56 -5.21 14.82
CA SER A 346 -13.42 -5.76 13.46
C SER A 346 -13.93 -7.21 13.36
N PHE A 347 -13.57 -8.05 14.33
CA PHE A 347 -13.99 -9.47 14.37
C PHE A 347 -15.50 -9.61 14.59
N GLN A 348 -16.09 -8.81 15.49
CA GLN A 348 -17.53 -8.82 15.73
C GLN A 348 -18.33 -8.41 14.48
N GLU A 349 -17.80 -7.48 13.69
CA GLU A 349 -18.39 -7.03 12.43
C GLU A 349 -18.20 -8.05 11.30
N ASN A 350 -17.04 -8.72 11.23
CA ASN A 350 -16.77 -9.79 10.28
C ASN A 350 -15.76 -10.83 10.82
N PRO A 351 -16.24 -11.99 11.32
CA PRO A 351 -15.40 -13.05 11.89
C PRO A 351 -14.50 -13.77 10.89
N ARG A 352 -14.75 -13.63 9.58
CA ARG A 352 -13.99 -14.35 8.53
C ARG A 352 -12.67 -13.69 8.14
N GLN A 353 -12.31 -12.58 8.78
CA GLN A 353 -11.02 -11.95 8.54
C GLN A 353 -9.90 -12.76 9.18
N GLU A 354 -9.19 -13.54 8.37
CA GLU A 354 -8.12 -14.42 8.81
C GLU A 354 -7.12 -13.66 9.71
N ASN A 355 -6.58 -12.55 9.23
CA ASN A 355 -5.55 -11.79 9.94
C ASN A 355 -5.96 -11.31 11.35
N VAL A 356 -7.25 -11.03 11.57
CA VAL A 356 -7.75 -10.44 12.82
C VAL A 356 -7.78 -11.47 13.97
N VAL A 357 -8.08 -12.73 13.67
CA VAL A 357 -8.13 -13.81 14.67
C VAL A 357 -6.77 -14.00 15.33
N GLY A 358 -5.70 -13.99 14.51
CA GLY A 358 -4.33 -14.05 15.01
C GLY A 358 -3.97 -12.89 15.94
N TYR A 359 -4.29 -11.64 15.55
CA TYR A 359 -4.04 -10.47 16.38
C TYR A 359 -4.81 -10.53 17.70
N LEU A 360 -6.07 -10.99 17.69
CA LEU A 360 -6.87 -11.08 18.91
C LEU A 360 -6.35 -12.09 19.91
N VAL A 361 -5.96 -13.28 19.44
CA VAL A 361 -5.37 -14.30 20.32
C VAL A 361 -4.06 -13.80 20.95
N TYR A 362 -3.30 -12.98 20.22
CA TYR A 362 -2.04 -12.38 20.71
C TYR A 362 -2.23 -11.20 21.66
N LEU A 363 -3.12 -10.25 21.31
CA LEU A 363 -3.24 -8.95 21.99
C LEU A 363 -4.10 -8.99 23.24
N LEU A 364 -4.91 -10.02 23.40
CA LEU A 364 -5.66 -10.17 24.62
C LEU A 364 -4.69 -10.57 25.74
N PRO A 365 -4.67 -9.85 26.87
CA PRO A 365 -3.90 -10.26 28.02
C PRO A 365 -4.24 -11.71 28.35
N ILE A 366 -3.22 -12.49 28.66
CA ILE A 366 -3.23 -13.95 28.93
C ILE A 366 -4.27 -14.38 30.00
N GLN A 367 -5.06 -13.46 30.58
CA GLN A 367 -6.02 -13.65 31.66
C GLN A 367 -7.51 -13.37 31.32
N HIS A 368 -7.90 -12.96 30.11
CA HIS A 368 -9.34 -12.84 29.77
C HIS A 368 -9.89 -14.11 29.10
N GLU A 369 -10.01 -15.18 29.89
CA GLU A 369 -10.65 -16.45 29.50
C GLU A 369 -12.04 -16.24 28.88
N ALA A 370 -12.80 -15.26 29.38
CA ALA A 370 -14.12 -14.91 28.84
C ALA A 370 -14.09 -14.45 27.38
N ILE A 371 -13.10 -13.67 26.96
CA ILE A 371 -13.01 -13.18 25.57
C ILE A 371 -12.54 -14.32 24.66
N ARG A 372 -11.58 -15.15 25.12
CA ARG A 372 -11.19 -16.37 24.39
C ARG A 372 -12.35 -17.33 24.20
N GLN A 373 -13.18 -17.53 25.24
CA GLN A 373 -14.38 -18.34 25.12
C GLN A 373 -15.35 -17.74 24.10
N GLN A 374 -15.55 -16.41 24.08
CA GLN A 374 -16.38 -15.77 23.06
C GLN A 374 -15.83 -15.98 21.64
N LEU A 375 -14.51 -15.82 21.44
CA LEU A 375 -13.86 -16.09 20.15
C LEU A 375 -14.05 -17.55 19.73
N TYR A 376 -13.86 -18.49 20.66
CA TYR A 376 -14.08 -19.92 20.45
C TYR A 376 -15.54 -20.22 20.04
N GLU A 377 -16.50 -19.71 20.81
CA GLU A 377 -17.93 -19.91 20.57
C GLU A 377 -18.39 -19.34 19.22
N VAL A 378 -17.82 -18.22 18.78
CA VAL A 378 -18.09 -17.69 17.43
C VAL A 378 -17.42 -18.55 16.37
N SER A 379 -16.17 -18.95 16.60
CA SER A 379 -15.37 -19.69 15.62
C SER A 379 -15.94 -21.07 15.32
N LYS A 380 -16.54 -21.77 16.30
CA LYS A 380 -17.07 -23.15 16.13
C LYS A 380 -18.16 -23.28 15.05
N HIS A 381 -18.76 -22.16 14.67
CA HIS A 381 -19.82 -22.13 13.66
C HIS A 381 -19.29 -21.98 12.22
N ASP A 382 -17.98 -21.75 12.05
CA ASP A 382 -17.33 -21.64 10.74
C ASP A 382 -16.00 -22.42 10.74
N PRO A 383 -15.89 -23.57 10.04
CA PRO A 383 -14.71 -24.43 10.08
C PRO A 383 -13.39 -23.72 9.73
N LEU A 384 -13.43 -22.73 8.84
CA LEU A 384 -12.23 -21.99 8.44
C LEU A 384 -11.77 -21.04 9.56
N VAL A 385 -12.71 -20.30 10.15
CA VAL A 385 -12.43 -19.41 11.29
C VAL A 385 -11.98 -20.21 12.51
N PHE A 386 -12.58 -21.38 12.73
CA PHE A 386 -12.17 -22.30 13.78
C PHE A 386 -10.74 -22.82 13.60
N ALA A 387 -10.37 -23.23 12.38
CA ALA A 387 -9.01 -23.66 12.09
C ALA A 387 -7.99 -22.55 12.36
N HIS A 388 -8.30 -21.33 11.92
CA HIS A 388 -7.51 -20.13 12.20
C HIS A 388 -7.38 -19.83 13.70
N PHE A 389 -8.48 -19.93 14.46
CA PHE A 389 -8.46 -19.77 15.90
C PHE A 389 -7.55 -20.80 16.59
N VAL A 390 -7.71 -22.09 16.25
CA VAL A 390 -6.87 -23.17 16.79
C VAL A 390 -5.40 -22.96 16.45
N GLU A 391 -5.08 -22.59 15.21
CA GLU A 391 -3.72 -22.27 14.76
C GLU A 391 -3.12 -21.09 15.56
N ALA A 392 -3.88 -20.00 15.72
CA ALA A 392 -3.45 -18.84 16.47
C ALA A 392 -3.20 -19.16 17.96
N CYS A 393 -4.07 -19.96 18.58
CA CYS A 393 -3.93 -20.42 19.95
C CYS A 393 -2.73 -21.35 20.12
N ALA A 394 -2.48 -22.22 19.14
CA ALA A 394 -1.31 -23.07 19.11
C ALA A 394 -0.02 -22.26 19.00
N VAL A 395 0.05 -21.29 18.07
CA VAL A 395 1.21 -20.39 17.89
C VAL A 395 1.46 -19.55 19.16
N SER A 396 0.39 -19.11 19.84
CA SER A 396 0.46 -18.28 21.04
C SER A 396 0.52 -19.08 22.35
N ARG A 397 0.66 -20.41 22.27
CA ARG A 397 0.76 -21.35 23.42
C ARG A 397 -0.37 -21.22 24.44
N VAL A 398 -1.59 -21.01 23.97
CA VAL A 398 -2.78 -20.98 24.84
C VAL A 398 -3.03 -22.39 25.38
N GLU A 399 -3.00 -22.58 26.70
CA GLU A 399 -3.27 -23.89 27.31
C GLU A 399 -4.61 -24.49 26.84
N GLY A 400 -4.64 -25.81 26.61
CA GLY A 400 -5.85 -26.54 26.24
C GLY A 400 -6.24 -26.48 24.77
N TRP A 401 -5.50 -25.76 23.92
CA TRP A 401 -5.78 -25.65 22.49
C TRP A 401 -5.86 -27.00 21.76
N GLN A 402 -5.09 -28.01 22.21
CA GLN A 402 -5.10 -29.36 21.64
C GLN A 402 -6.48 -30.03 21.76
N GLN A 403 -7.23 -29.70 22.82
CA GLN A 403 -8.58 -30.22 23.04
C GLN A 403 -9.59 -29.66 22.03
N TRP A 404 -9.26 -28.55 21.35
CA TRP A 404 -10.10 -27.96 20.32
C TRP A 404 -9.87 -28.59 18.95
N ILE A 405 -8.70 -29.20 18.70
CA ILE A 405 -8.40 -29.91 17.43
C ILE A 405 -9.44 -31.01 17.18
N SER A 406 -9.80 -31.77 18.22
CA SER A 406 -10.79 -32.86 18.12
C SER A 406 -12.22 -32.36 17.94
N GLN A 407 -12.46 -31.05 18.11
CA GLN A 407 -13.76 -30.39 18.01
C GLN A 407 -13.91 -29.60 16.70
N ILE A 408 -12.91 -29.62 15.81
CA ILE A 408 -13.01 -28.98 14.50
C ILE A 408 -14.23 -29.55 13.77
N PRO A 409 -15.23 -28.71 13.40
CA PRO A 409 -16.41 -29.21 12.70
C PRO A 409 -15.97 -29.83 11.38
N CYS A 410 -16.23 -31.13 11.20
CA CYS A 410 -15.75 -31.88 10.04
C CYS A 410 -16.23 -31.25 8.72
N GLY A 411 -15.28 -30.68 7.98
CA GLY A 411 -15.32 -30.28 6.57
C GLY A 411 -13.89 -30.44 6.02
N PRO A 412 -13.62 -30.28 4.70
CA PRO A 412 -12.28 -30.44 4.19
C PRO A 412 -11.40 -29.29 4.71
N LEU A 413 -10.73 -29.52 5.85
CA LEU A 413 -9.52 -28.77 6.21
C LEU A 413 -8.56 -28.93 5.03
N THR A 414 -7.98 -27.84 4.57
CA THR A 414 -6.98 -27.93 3.51
C THR A 414 -5.82 -28.78 4.03
N GLU A 415 -5.21 -29.58 3.16
CA GLU A 415 -4.02 -30.39 3.48
C GLU A 415 -2.93 -29.51 4.12
N ALA A 416 -2.79 -28.27 3.65
CA ALA A 416 -1.90 -27.25 4.21
C ALA A 416 -2.27 -26.76 5.63
N THR A 417 -3.53 -26.85 6.05
CA THR A 417 -3.97 -26.53 7.42
C THR A 417 -3.66 -27.69 8.36
N ILE A 418 -3.90 -28.92 7.90
CA ILE A 418 -3.57 -30.14 8.64
C ILE A 418 -2.06 -30.24 8.83
N GLU A 419 -1.29 -30.02 7.76
CA GLU A 419 0.17 -30.00 7.81
C GLU A 419 0.70 -28.95 8.78
N ARG A 420 0.11 -27.74 8.82
CA ARG A 420 0.47 -26.70 9.80
C ARG A 420 0.15 -27.06 11.24
N LEU A 421 -1.04 -27.59 11.50
CA LEU A 421 -1.43 -28.01 12.86
C LEU A 421 -0.54 -29.17 13.35
N ASN A 422 -0.26 -30.14 12.47
CA ASN A 422 0.71 -31.20 12.75
C ASN A 422 2.10 -30.62 13.00
N TRP A 423 2.55 -29.67 12.19
CA TRP A 423 3.85 -29.02 12.37
C TRP A 423 3.97 -28.27 13.70
N ILE A 424 2.91 -27.55 14.10
CA ILE A 424 2.85 -26.87 15.40
C ILE A 424 2.82 -27.88 16.56
N GLN A 425 2.10 -29.00 16.40
CA GLN A 425 2.00 -30.05 17.41
C GLN A 425 3.32 -30.81 17.60
N VAL A 426 4.01 -31.20 16.53
CA VAL A 426 5.32 -31.87 16.62
C VAL A 426 6.37 -30.92 17.21
N MET A 427 6.32 -29.61 16.92
CA MET A 427 7.21 -28.63 17.57
C MET A 427 6.98 -28.50 19.08
N GLN A 428 5.75 -28.71 19.58
CA GLN A 428 5.44 -28.50 21.00
C GLN A 428 5.68 -29.74 21.86
N ASP A 429 5.41 -30.93 21.33
CA ASP A 429 5.33 -32.14 22.15
C ASP A 429 6.57 -33.06 22.03
N PHE A 430 7.31 -33.03 20.90
CA PHE A 430 8.36 -34.03 20.64
C PHE A 430 9.59 -33.45 19.89
N PRO A 431 10.54 -32.81 20.61
CA PRO A 431 11.74 -32.23 19.99
C PRO A 431 12.65 -33.25 19.29
N ASP A 432 12.58 -34.52 19.67
CA ASP A 432 13.42 -35.60 19.15
C ASP A 432 12.79 -36.30 17.93
N GLU A 433 11.46 -36.43 17.88
CA GLU A 433 10.74 -37.01 16.73
C GLU A 433 10.76 -36.05 15.52
N LEU A 434 10.98 -34.76 15.78
CA LEU A 434 11.09 -33.69 14.78
C LEU A 434 12.42 -33.76 13.98
N GLU A 435 13.47 -34.41 14.50
CA GLU A 435 14.75 -34.62 13.81
C GLU A 435 14.55 -35.52 12.57
N GLY A 436 13.73 -36.57 12.68
CA GLY A 436 13.35 -37.43 11.56
C GLY A 436 12.42 -36.75 10.55
N TYR A 437 11.51 -35.89 11.01
CA TYR A 437 10.55 -35.18 10.15
C TYR A 437 11.22 -34.06 9.34
N THR A 438 12.12 -33.28 9.97
CA THR A 438 12.85 -32.17 9.34
C THR A 438 13.91 -32.66 8.34
N HIS A 439 14.61 -33.76 8.62
CA HIS A 439 15.47 -34.43 7.64
C HIS A 439 14.70 -34.96 6.42
N ALA A 440 13.45 -35.37 6.58
CA ALA A 440 12.62 -35.85 5.48
C ALA A 440 12.00 -34.72 4.61
N HIS A 441 11.80 -33.52 5.16
CA HIS A 441 11.09 -32.40 4.49
C HIS A 441 11.95 -31.15 4.22
N GLY A 442 13.22 -31.15 4.64
CA GLY A 442 14.37 -30.57 3.91
C GLY A 442 14.38 -29.07 3.58
N SER A 443 13.79 -28.16 4.36
CA SER A 443 13.90 -26.71 4.11
C SER A 443 14.77 -25.98 5.14
N ALA A 444 15.66 -25.09 4.68
CA ALA A 444 16.52 -24.26 5.53
C ALA A 444 15.72 -23.34 6.48
N GLN A 445 14.46 -23.03 6.13
CA GLN A 445 13.56 -22.24 6.99
C GLN A 445 13.08 -23.04 8.20
N ASN A 446 12.85 -24.34 8.03
CA ASN A 446 12.37 -25.21 9.10
C ASN A 446 13.48 -25.45 10.14
N GLN A 447 14.73 -25.60 9.69
CA GLN A 447 15.90 -25.77 10.58
C GLN A 447 16.21 -24.52 11.40
N LEU A 448 16.06 -23.32 10.82
CA LEU A 448 16.22 -22.06 11.55
C LEU A 448 15.18 -21.90 12.66
N LEU A 449 13.91 -22.17 12.35
CA LEU A 449 12.82 -22.07 13.31
C LEU A 449 12.95 -23.10 14.43
N PHE A 450 13.48 -24.29 14.11
CA PHE A 450 13.75 -25.35 15.08
C PHE A 450 14.90 -24.99 16.02
N GLY A 451 15.99 -24.45 15.49
CA GLY A 451 17.12 -24.00 16.29
C GLY A 451 16.78 -22.87 17.27
N LEU A 452 16.01 -21.88 16.81
CA LEU A 452 15.51 -20.79 17.68
C LEU A 452 14.56 -21.30 18.78
N HIS A 453 13.77 -22.34 18.48
CA HIS A 453 12.88 -22.95 19.45
C HIS A 453 13.64 -23.73 20.53
N ARG A 454 14.68 -24.50 20.16
CA ARG A 454 15.53 -25.22 21.13
C ARG A 454 16.26 -24.26 22.09
N LEU A 455 16.70 -23.09 21.60
CA LEU A 455 17.27 -22.03 22.45
C LEU A 455 16.28 -21.54 23.52
N GLU A 456 15.01 -21.40 23.16
CA GLU A 456 13.95 -20.93 24.07
C GLU A 456 13.75 -21.86 25.28
N TYR A 457 14.02 -23.16 25.11
CA TYR A 457 13.93 -24.18 26.17
C TYR A 457 15.28 -24.50 26.83
N GLY A 458 16.33 -23.75 26.49
CA GLY A 458 17.67 -23.94 27.06
C GLY A 458 18.45 -25.12 26.48
N ASP A 459 17.97 -25.75 25.41
CA ASP A 459 18.72 -26.76 24.65
C ASP A 459 19.68 -26.08 23.68
N VAL A 460 20.79 -25.57 24.23
CA VAL A 460 21.79 -24.81 23.48
C VAL A 460 22.52 -25.69 22.47
N GLU A 461 22.77 -26.97 22.79
CA GLU A 461 23.54 -27.87 21.93
C GLU A 461 22.69 -28.35 20.74
N GLY A 462 21.44 -28.76 21.00
CA GLY A 462 20.52 -29.14 19.94
C GLY A 462 20.08 -27.97 19.08
N ALA A 463 20.02 -26.76 19.64
CA ALA A 463 19.83 -25.54 18.87
C ALA A 463 21.01 -25.29 17.92
N ARG A 464 22.25 -25.48 18.39
CA ARG A 464 23.44 -25.25 17.57
C ARG A 464 23.49 -26.17 16.35
N GLN A 465 23.12 -27.43 16.53
CA GLN A 465 23.04 -28.41 15.45
C GLN A 465 21.98 -28.01 14.40
N ALA A 466 20.77 -27.69 14.84
CA ALA A 466 19.68 -27.27 13.94
C ALA A 466 19.99 -25.94 13.21
N LEU A 467 20.62 -24.98 13.90
CA LEU A 467 21.06 -23.72 13.30
C LEU A 467 22.20 -23.93 12.29
N ALA A 468 23.09 -24.90 12.52
CA ALA A 468 24.12 -25.24 11.53
C ALA A 468 23.51 -25.86 10.26
N GLU A 469 22.50 -26.71 10.42
CA GLU A 469 21.76 -27.33 9.30
C GLU A 469 20.86 -26.33 8.54
N ALA A 470 20.55 -25.17 9.13
CA ALA A 470 19.83 -24.09 8.47
C ALA A 470 20.69 -23.31 7.45
N GLY A 471 21.97 -23.67 7.29
CA GLY A 471 22.92 -23.02 6.39
C GLY A 471 23.17 -21.56 6.76
N ALA A 472 23.33 -20.69 5.76
CA ALA A 472 23.60 -19.26 5.95
C ALA A 472 22.61 -18.56 6.91
N ARG A 473 21.37 -19.06 6.98
CA ARG A 473 20.32 -18.52 7.85
C ARG A 473 20.57 -18.76 9.34
N GLY A 474 21.19 -19.89 9.72
CA GLY A 474 21.44 -20.21 11.14
C GLY A 474 22.88 -19.93 11.59
N GLU A 475 23.84 -19.84 10.69
CA GLU A 475 25.21 -19.39 10.99
C GLU A 475 25.26 -18.01 11.66
N SER A 476 24.36 -17.09 11.28
CA SER A 476 24.26 -15.75 11.89
C SER A 476 23.81 -15.80 13.36
N VAL A 477 22.93 -16.76 13.69
CA VAL A 477 22.43 -16.97 15.05
C VAL A 477 23.48 -17.69 15.92
N LEU A 478 24.23 -18.63 15.32
CA LEU A 478 25.37 -19.30 15.96
C LEU A 478 26.48 -18.31 16.33
N ALA A 479 26.84 -17.40 15.41
CA ALA A 479 27.85 -16.38 15.65
C ALA A 479 27.47 -15.44 16.81
N TRP A 480 26.18 -15.15 16.98
CA TRP A 480 25.67 -14.39 18.13
C TRP A 480 25.79 -15.17 19.44
N LEU A 481 25.42 -16.46 19.46
CA LEU A 481 25.58 -17.33 20.65
C LEU A 481 27.04 -17.46 21.10
N ASP A 482 27.98 -17.36 20.16
CA ASP A 482 29.41 -17.45 20.41
C ASP A 482 30.07 -16.11 20.77
N SER A 483 29.34 -15.00 20.67
CA SER A 483 29.84 -13.67 21.05
C SER A 483 29.90 -13.52 22.59
N LYS A 484 30.94 -12.84 23.10
CA LYS A 484 31.29 -12.81 24.54
C LYS A 484 30.43 -11.89 25.43
N ASP A 485 29.43 -11.19 24.91
CA ASP A 485 28.53 -10.35 25.71
C ASP A 485 27.44 -11.18 26.39
N ARG A 486 27.80 -11.76 27.55
CA ARG A 486 26.93 -12.63 28.35
C ARG A 486 25.94 -11.89 29.26
N ASP A 487 25.90 -10.56 29.22
CA ASP A 487 25.12 -9.73 30.16
C ASP A 487 23.71 -9.36 29.67
N ILE A 488 23.27 -9.83 28.50
CA ILE A 488 21.88 -9.68 28.11
C ILE A 488 21.04 -10.69 28.91
N GLN A 489 20.41 -10.23 30.00
CA GLN A 489 19.54 -11.07 30.82
C GLN A 489 18.47 -11.76 29.95
N LEU A 490 18.45 -13.09 30.01
CA LEU A 490 17.46 -13.97 29.37
C LEU A 490 15.99 -13.57 29.65
N SER A 491 15.70 -12.83 30.72
CA SER A 491 14.36 -12.31 31.03
C SER A 491 13.94 -11.13 30.14
N GLY A 492 14.87 -10.29 29.68
CA GLY A 492 14.58 -9.25 28.67
C GLY A 492 14.41 -9.87 27.28
N ILE A 493 15.22 -10.89 26.98
CA ILE A 493 15.11 -11.69 25.76
C ILE A 493 13.79 -12.47 25.75
N ALA A 494 13.25 -12.93 26.89
CA ALA A 494 11.93 -13.59 26.94
C ALA A 494 10.77 -12.66 26.53
N SER A 495 10.79 -11.39 26.94
CA SER A 495 9.80 -10.38 26.49
C SER A 495 9.99 -10.01 25.01
N GLU A 496 11.22 -10.06 24.50
CA GLU A 496 11.53 -9.84 23.07
C GLU A 496 11.33 -11.10 22.21
N LEU A 497 11.38 -12.29 22.80
CA LEU A 497 10.97 -13.56 22.21
C LEU A 497 9.43 -13.64 22.09
N MET A 498 8.68 -12.95 22.96
CA MET A 498 7.24 -12.72 22.74
C MET A 498 6.98 -11.79 21.53
N LEU A 499 7.90 -10.88 21.21
CA LEU A 499 7.93 -10.14 19.93
C LEU A 499 8.27 -11.06 18.75
N LEU A 500 9.10 -12.11 18.94
CA LEU A 500 9.28 -13.20 17.97
C LEU A 500 8.05 -14.10 17.82
N GLN A 501 7.24 -14.30 18.87
CA GLN A 501 5.93 -14.97 18.75
C GLN A 501 4.91 -14.11 17.99
N ALA A 502 4.90 -12.79 18.25
CA ALA A 502 4.17 -11.81 17.43
C ALA A 502 4.61 -11.90 15.97
N ARG A 503 5.92 -12.06 15.74
CA ARG A 503 6.53 -12.24 14.42
C ARG A 503 6.19 -13.59 13.80
N ARG A 504 5.99 -14.67 14.57
CA ARG A 504 5.54 -15.98 14.08
C ARG A 504 4.10 -15.88 13.58
N LEU A 505 3.24 -15.17 14.29
CA LEU A 505 1.92 -14.77 13.82
C LEU A 505 2.00 -13.90 12.56
N LEU A 506 2.84 -12.87 12.55
CA LEU A 506 2.99 -12.00 11.39
C LEU A 506 3.57 -12.73 10.16
N VAL A 507 4.55 -13.63 10.32
CA VAL A 507 5.21 -14.36 9.22
C VAL A 507 4.39 -15.56 8.75
N THR A 508 3.57 -16.19 9.60
CA THR A 508 2.67 -17.27 9.19
C THR A 508 1.38 -16.72 8.56
N TRP A 509 0.93 -15.52 8.95
CA TRP A 509 -0.36 -14.95 8.51
C TRP A 509 -0.23 -13.81 7.48
N LEU A 510 0.78 -12.92 7.55
CA LEU A 510 0.96 -11.85 6.52
C LEU A 510 1.46 -12.27 5.14
N PRO A 511 2.04 -13.45 4.86
CA PRO A 511 2.33 -13.83 3.47
C PRO A 511 1.08 -13.80 2.57
N HIS A 512 -0.11 -13.82 3.19
CA HIS A 512 -1.41 -13.86 2.55
C HIS A 512 -2.19 -12.53 2.60
N ALA A 513 -1.64 -11.47 3.20
CA ALA A 513 -2.19 -10.12 3.14
C ALA A 513 -1.34 -9.26 2.19
N ALA A 514 -1.98 -8.46 1.34
CA ALA A 514 -1.34 -7.55 0.40
C ALA A 514 -0.45 -6.45 1.04
N ASP A 515 -0.18 -6.52 2.35
CA ASP A 515 0.23 -5.38 3.16
C ASP A 515 1.60 -5.59 3.83
N ARG A 516 2.60 -5.81 2.97
CA ARG A 516 4.02 -5.93 3.36
C ARG A 516 4.66 -4.58 3.74
N HIS A 517 3.97 -3.47 3.46
CA HIS A 517 4.39 -2.10 3.79
C HIS A 517 4.35 -1.81 5.30
N THR A 518 3.53 -2.55 6.05
CA THR A 518 3.35 -2.40 7.50
C THR A 518 4.44 -3.16 8.29
N LEU A 519 4.99 -4.23 7.73
CA LEU A 519 6.04 -5.06 8.35
C LEU A 519 7.38 -4.33 8.49
N LEU A 520 7.76 -3.54 7.48
CA LEU A 520 9.09 -2.95 7.40
C LEU A 520 9.34 -1.87 8.47
N PRO A 521 8.42 -0.92 8.75
CA PRO A 521 8.57 0.03 9.85
C PRO A 521 8.60 -0.64 11.24
N ILE A 522 7.83 -1.73 11.43
CA ILE A 522 7.78 -2.49 12.69
C ILE A 522 9.10 -3.24 12.92
N VAL A 523 9.67 -3.84 11.87
CA VAL A 523 10.98 -4.52 11.93
C VAL A 523 12.12 -3.52 12.12
N LEU A 524 12.05 -2.34 11.51
CA LEU A 524 13.04 -1.25 11.65
C LEU A 524 13.00 -0.56 13.02
N ALA A 525 11.88 -0.66 13.75
CA ALA A 525 11.72 -0.11 15.09
C ALA A 525 12.01 -1.14 16.21
N SER A 526 12.36 -2.38 15.85
CA SER A 526 12.59 -3.49 16.80
C SER A 526 14.08 -3.65 17.14
N PRO A 527 14.43 -3.98 18.40
CA PRO A 527 15.81 -4.37 18.78
C PRO A 527 16.35 -5.58 18.01
N LEU A 528 15.46 -6.42 17.45
CA LEU A 528 15.81 -7.59 16.63
C LEU A 528 16.18 -7.22 15.19
N GLN A 529 16.07 -5.95 14.78
CA GLN A 529 16.50 -5.46 13.48
C GLN A 529 17.86 -6.02 13.09
N ASP A 530 18.75 -6.21 14.08
CA ASP A 530 20.08 -6.73 13.86
C ASP A 530 20.19 -8.25 13.57
N LEU A 531 19.21 -9.05 13.97
CA LEU A 531 19.20 -10.49 13.66
C LEU A 531 18.57 -10.77 12.28
N LEU A 532 17.65 -9.92 11.83
CA LEU A 532 16.75 -10.22 10.72
C LEU A 532 17.31 -9.90 9.33
N VAL A 533 18.39 -9.13 9.26
CA VAL A 533 18.98 -8.72 7.97
C VAL A 533 20.10 -9.66 7.53
N GLU A 534 20.67 -10.45 8.45
CA GLU A 534 21.78 -11.35 8.11
C GLU A 534 21.31 -12.66 7.52
N ALA A 535 20.10 -13.07 7.83
CA ALA A 535 19.54 -14.25 7.24
C ALA A 535 18.69 -13.86 6.01
N GLU A 536 18.77 -14.66 4.94
CA GLU A 536 17.98 -14.51 3.71
C GLU A 536 16.53 -14.94 3.93
N TRP A 537 15.66 -14.05 4.42
CA TRP A 537 14.31 -14.41 4.88
C TRP A 537 13.21 -14.25 3.84
N ILE A 538 13.44 -13.55 2.73
CA ILE A 538 12.39 -13.27 1.75
C ILE A 538 13.00 -13.40 0.37
N GLY A 539 12.56 -14.37 -0.44
CA GLY A 539 13.11 -14.56 -1.79
C GLY A 539 13.15 -13.26 -2.60
N ASP A 540 14.29 -13.02 -3.27
CA ASP A 540 14.57 -12.07 -4.35
C ASP A 540 13.47 -11.02 -4.60
N SER A 541 13.36 -10.04 -3.68
CA SER A 541 12.41 -8.94 -3.78
C SER A 541 13.08 -7.59 -3.56
N GLY A 542 12.66 -6.57 -4.31
CA GLY A 542 13.26 -5.23 -4.26
C GLY A 542 13.23 -4.55 -2.88
N TRP A 543 12.34 -4.97 -1.98
CA TRP A 543 12.20 -4.45 -0.62
C TRP A 543 13.23 -5.03 0.37
N GLU A 544 13.58 -6.32 0.22
CA GLU A 544 14.66 -6.93 1.02
C GLU A 544 16.00 -6.26 0.68
N CYS A 545 16.20 -6.00 -0.61
CA CYS A 545 17.38 -5.30 -1.12
C CYS A 545 17.49 -3.88 -0.54
N GLU A 546 16.39 -3.11 -0.46
CA GLU A 546 16.38 -1.80 0.22
C GLU A 546 16.69 -1.88 1.72
N PHE A 547 16.15 -2.89 2.40
CA PHE A 547 16.35 -3.08 3.83
C PHE A 547 17.79 -3.44 4.18
N ARG A 548 18.38 -4.38 3.41
CA ARG A 548 19.79 -4.76 3.51
C ARG A 548 20.71 -3.60 3.21
N SER A 549 20.34 -2.79 2.21
CA SER A 549 21.05 -1.57 1.92
C SER A 549 21.07 -0.61 3.11
N HIS A 550 19.90 -0.31 3.69
CA HIS A 550 19.76 0.62 4.79
C HIS A 550 20.60 0.20 6.00
N ARG A 551 20.72 -1.12 6.26
CA ARG A 551 21.55 -1.62 7.35
C ARG A 551 23.04 -1.62 7.05
N ALA A 552 23.45 -2.06 5.86
CA ALA A 552 24.84 -1.96 5.44
C ALA A 552 25.31 -0.50 5.53
N PHE A 553 24.42 0.46 5.24
CA PHE A 553 24.64 1.87 5.49
C PHE A 553 24.77 2.23 6.98
N GLN A 554 23.84 1.78 7.85
CA GLN A 554 23.92 2.02 9.30
C GLN A 554 25.20 1.45 9.94
N ARG A 555 25.75 0.37 9.36
CA ARG A 555 27.03 -0.25 9.75
C ARG A 555 28.27 0.43 9.17
N GLY A 556 28.11 1.47 8.36
CA GLY A 556 29.20 2.14 7.65
C GLY A 556 29.78 1.36 6.46
N ASN A 557 29.17 0.23 6.06
CA ASN A 557 29.56 -0.57 4.90
C ASN A 557 28.85 -0.08 3.63
N ILE A 558 29.33 1.04 3.09
CA ILE A 558 28.73 1.73 1.94
C ILE A 558 28.71 0.86 0.68
N LYS A 559 29.77 0.07 0.48
CA LYS A 559 29.92 -0.77 -0.72
C LYS A 559 28.84 -1.86 -0.78
N GLU A 560 28.58 -2.50 0.36
CA GLU A 560 27.51 -3.49 0.49
C GLU A 560 26.13 -2.83 0.40
N SER A 561 25.98 -1.65 1.02
CA SER A 561 24.74 -0.89 0.94
C SER A 561 24.31 -0.60 -0.50
N ILE A 562 25.27 -0.28 -1.35
CA ILE A 562 25.04 0.06 -2.75
C ILE A 562 24.82 -1.18 -3.60
N ALA A 563 25.58 -2.26 -3.40
CA ALA A 563 25.32 -3.52 -4.10
C ALA A 563 23.88 -4.03 -3.87
N TRP A 564 23.34 -3.84 -2.66
CA TRP A 564 21.95 -4.15 -2.36
C TRP A 564 20.97 -3.16 -3.00
N LEU A 565 21.29 -1.86 -3.14
CA LEU A 565 20.43 -0.91 -3.87
C LEU A 565 20.43 -1.16 -5.37
N GLU A 566 21.57 -1.47 -5.98
CA GLU A 566 21.67 -1.88 -7.38
C GLU A 566 20.80 -3.11 -7.64
N LYS A 567 20.83 -4.09 -6.74
CA LYS A 567 19.93 -5.25 -6.79
C LYS A 567 18.46 -4.85 -6.60
N ALA A 568 18.17 -3.89 -5.72
CA ALA A 568 16.81 -3.36 -5.54
C ALA A 568 16.25 -2.67 -6.80
N MET A 569 17.10 -1.92 -7.51
CA MET A 569 16.74 -1.19 -8.74
C MET A 569 16.36 -2.13 -9.90
N GLN A 570 16.94 -3.33 -9.95
CA GLN A 570 16.59 -4.35 -10.94
C GLN A 570 15.15 -4.86 -10.80
N TYR A 571 14.57 -4.79 -9.59
CA TYR A 571 13.18 -5.21 -9.34
C TYR A 571 12.15 -4.09 -9.57
N SER A 572 12.49 -2.85 -9.20
CA SER A 572 11.59 -1.69 -9.39
C SER A 572 12.38 -0.38 -9.36
N PRO A 573 12.42 0.37 -10.48
CA PRO A 573 13.03 1.69 -10.53
C PRO A 573 12.16 2.71 -9.76
N SER A 574 12.71 3.36 -8.73
CA SER A 574 12.03 4.47 -8.05
C SER A 574 12.99 5.64 -7.78
N VAL A 575 12.53 6.87 -8.02
CA VAL A 575 13.34 8.09 -7.76
C VAL A 575 13.72 8.18 -6.28
N ARG A 576 12.87 7.65 -5.38
CA ARG A 576 13.13 7.56 -3.93
C ARG A 576 14.40 6.77 -3.64
N ARG A 577 14.60 5.63 -4.32
CA ARG A 577 15.78 4.76 -4.14
C ARG A 577 17.06 5.46 -4.58
N VAL A 578 17.04 6.08 -5.77
CA VAL A 578 18.18 6.84 -6.32
C VAL A 578 18.62 7.97 -5.38
N VAL A 579 17.66 8.72 -4.82
CA VAL A 579 17.95 9.83 -3.90
C VAL A 579 18.52 9.34 -2.56
N ILE A 580 18.00 8.24 -2.02
CA ILE A 580 18.52 7.61 -0.79
C ILE A 580 19.95 7.10 -1.01
N GLU A 581 20.20 6.47 -2.16
CA GLU A 581 21.49 5.90 -2.55
C GLU A 581 22.59 6.98 -2.69
N ALA A 582 22.27 8.09 -3.34
CA ALA A 582 23.18 9.22 -3.48
C ALA A 582 23.48 9.91 -2.13
N ASP A 583 22.47 10.05 -1.26
CA ASP A 583 22.63 10.61 0.10
C ASP A 583 23.52 9.70 0.99
N ILE A 584 23.37 8.38 0.86
CA ILE A 584 24.18 7.37 1.54
C ILE A 584 25.66 7.44 1.13
N ALA A 585 25.94 7.56 -0.17
CA ALA A 585 27.29 7.67 -0.70
C ALA A 585 28.00 8.97 -0.25
N LEU A 586 27.28 10.10 -0.26
CA LEU A 586 27.77 11.38 0.24
C LEU A 586 27.99 11.39 1.76
N ALA A 587 27.15 10.68 2.51
CA ALA A 587 27.26 10.56 3.96
C ALA A 587 28.60 9.96 4.44
N HIS A 588 29.33 9.31 3.55
CA HIS A 588 30.63 8.71 3.84
C HIS A 588 31.77 9.28 2.97
N GLY A 589 31.54 10.42 2.32
CA GLY A 589 32.58 11.12 1.55
C GLY A 589 32.91 10.50 0.19
N ASN A 590 32.10 9.57 -0.31
CA ASN A 590 32.31 8.96 -1.62
C ASN A 590 31.52 9.72 -2.71
N VAL A 591 32.10 10.84 -3.15
CA VAL A 591 31.47 11.78 -4.10
C VAL A 591 31.37 11.22 -5.52
N GLU A 592 32.36 10.44 -5.96
CA GLU A 592 32.32 9.81 -7.30
C GLU A 592 31.18 8.79 -7.42
N LEU A 593 30.88 8.09 -6.33
CA LEU A 593 29.82 7.10 -6.31
C LEU A 593 28.42 7.73 -6.24
N ALA A 594 28.27 8.77 -5.42
CA ALA A 594 27.04 9.57 -5.41
C ALA A 594 26.72 10.13 -6.81
N ARG A 595 27.75 10.56 -7.53
CA ARG A 595 27.65 11.01 -8.92
C ARG A 595 27.19 9.90 -9.86
N ALA A 596 27.82 8.72 -9.82
CA ALA A 596 27.43 7.59 -10.68
C ALA A 596 25.97 7.15 -10.49
N VAL A 597 25.50 7.15 -9.23
CA VAL A 597 24.11 6.82 -8.86
C VAL A 597 23.13 7.85 -9.41
N VAL A 598 23.48 9.14 -9.29
CA VAL A 598 22.67 10.23 -9.85
C VAL A 598 22.65 10.17 -11.38
N GLU A 599 23.78 9.89 -12.04
CA GLU A 599 23.88 9.74 -13.50
C GLU A 599 23.04 8.57 -14.02
N GLN A 600 23.04 7.42 -13.33
CA GLN A 600 22.14 6.32 -13.64
C GLN A 600 20.67 6.70 -13.41
N GLY A 601 20.38 7.42 -12.33
CA GLY A 601 19.05 7.95 -12.05
C GLY A 601 18.55 8.93 -13.12
N GLN A 602 19.43 9.72 -13.72
CA GLN A 602 19.12 10.65 -14.80
C GLN A 602 18.81 9.94 -16.13
N ALA A 603 19.27 8.71 -16.32
CA ALA A 603 18.87 7.89 -17.47
C ALA A 603 17.41 7.39 -17.36
N ILE A 604 16.83 7.44 -16.16
CA ILE A 604 15.49 6.92 -15.84
C ILE A 604 14.51 8.07 -15.50
N PHE A 605 14.99 9.15 -14.89
CA PHE A 605 14.18 10.25 -14.35
C PHE A 605 14.73 11.62 -14.77
N SER A 606 13.88 12.64 -14.92
CA SER A 606 14.35 13.99 -15.28
C SER A 606 15.19 14.62 -14.14
N ALA A 607 16.16 15.47 -14.49
CA ALA A 607 16.98 16.19 -13.50
C ALA A 607 16.11 17.06 -12.56
N SER A 608 15.01 17.61 -13.09
CA SER A 608 13.98 18.33 -12.32
C SER A 608 13.29 17.43 -11.28
N GLU A 609 12.99 16.17 -11.62
CA GLU A 609 12.39 15.17 -10.74
C GLU A 609 13.29 14.88 -9.53
N LEU A 610 14.58 14.67 -9.81
CA LEU A 610 15.60 14.38 -8.81
C LEU A 610 15.82 15.59 -7.89
N LEU A 611 15.96 16.80 -8.45
CA LEU A 611 16.11 18.05 -7.70
C LEU A 611 14.90 18.35 -6.81
N LYS A 612 13.67 18.13 -7.28
CA LYS A 612 12.45 18.30 -6.46
C LYS A 612 12.43 17.35 -5.28
N ARG A 613 12.84 16.08 -5.46
CA ARG A 613 12.86 15.09 -4.36
C ARG A 613 13.99 15.29 -3.37
N VAL A 614 15.16 15.75 -3.82
CA VAL A 614 16.24 16.18 -2.92
C VAL A 614 15.76 17.39 -2.10
N ALA A 615 15.13 18.38 -2.75
CA ALA A 615 14.63 19.58 -2.09
C ALA A 615 13.49 19.33 -1.08
N ASN A 616 12.54 18.44 -1.41
CA ASN A 616 11.41 18.11 -0.52
C ASN A 616 11.82 17.27 0.70
N ASN A 617 12.97 16.59 0.65
CA ASN A 617 13.52 15.81 1.76
C ASN A 617 14.56 16.59 2.60
N LEU A 618 14.68 17.90 2.43
CA LEU A 618 15.62 18.74 3.20
C LEU A 618 15.14 18.98 4.64
N GLY A 619 15.09 17.91 5.43
CA GLY A 619 15.31 17.97 6.87
C GLY A 619 16.81 17.89 7.17
N ILE A 620 17.44 19.05 7.45
CA ILE A 620 18.63 19.22 8.31
C ILE A 620 19.79 18.22 8.07
N SER A 621 20.42 18.22 6.90
CA SER A 621 21.69 17.49 6.66
C SER A 621 22.59 18.29 5.70
N GLN A 622 23.81 18.60 6.12
CA GLN A 622 24.82 19.29 5.28
C GLN A 622 25.18 18.51 4.01
N ARG A 623 24.93 17.20 4.01
CA ARG A 623 25.24 16.28 2.91
C ARG A 623 24.21 16.43 1.79
N ARG A 624 22.93 16.58 2.14
CA ARG A 624 21.83 16.84 1.19
C ARG A 624 21.94 18.23 0.54
N VAL A 625 22.50 19.18 1.27
CA VAL A 625 22.86 20.49 0.74
C VAL A 625 23.96 20.37 -0.32
N ARG A 626 25.03 19.61 -0.04
CA ARG A 626 26.11 19.36 -1.02
C ARG A 626 25.60 18.63 -2.27
N LEU A 627 24.73 17.63 -2.12
CA LEU A 627 24.06 16.95 -3.24
C LEU A 627 23.25 17.92 -4.11
N ALA A 628 22.49 18.81 -3.46
CA ALA A 628 21.71 19.83 -4.14
C ALA A 628 22.61 20.83 -4.87
N ASP A 629 23.72 21.27 -4.27
CA ASP A 629 24.70 22.15 -4.90
C ASP A 629 25.39 21.49 -6.11
N GLU A 630 25.79 20.22 -6.01
CA GLU A 630 26.38 19.45 -7.12
C GLU A 630 25.37 19.23 -8.27
N LEU A 631 24.13 18.87 -7.95
CA LEU A 631 23.03 18.79 -8.90
C LEU A 631 22.73 20.14 -9.56
N LEU A 632 22.81 21.25 -8.80
CA LEU A 632 22.63 22.61 -9.30
C LEU A 632 23.80 23.07 -10.18
N GLU A 633 25.04 22.71 -9.86
CA GLU A 633 26.21 22.97 -10.69
C GLU A 633 26.15 22.25 -12.03
N TRP A 634 25.68 21.00 -12.04
CA TRP A 634 25.44 20.25 -13.28
C TRP A 634 24.26 20.79 -14.08
N ASN A 635 23.28 21.39 -13.40
CA ASN A 635 22.14 22.04 -14.04
C ASN A 635 22.43 23.48 -14.51
N LYS A 636 23.65 24.03 -14.31
CA LYS A 636 24.07 25.35 -14.84
C LYS A 636 24.09 25.43 -16.38
N GLY A 637 23.80 24.33 -17.07
CA GLY A 637 23.44 24.34 -18.49
C GLY A 637 22.08 24.99 -18.79
N ASP A 638 21.18 25.08 -17.80
CA ASP A 638 19.83 25.66 -17.94
C ASP A 638 19.47 26.57 -16.73
N GLU A 639 19.59 27.87 -16.97
CA GLU A 639 19.03 29.05 -16.32
C GLU A 639 18.57 29.03 -14.83
N GLY A 640 19.34 29.75 -13.99
CA GLY A 640 18.88 30.79 -13.05
C GLY A 640 18.16 30.39 -11.73
N MET A 641 18.83 30.52 -10.57
CA MET A 641 18.15 30.40 -9.27
C MET A 641 18.54 31.40 -8.14
N ASN A 642 17.58 31.57 -7.23
CA ASN A 642 17.32 32.62 -6.22
C ASN A 642 18.25 32.57 -4.96
N PRO A 643 18.73 33.73 -4.44
CA PRO A 643 19.63 33.85 -3.28
C PRO A 643 19.16 33.24 -1.94
N HIS A 644 17.85 33.04 -1.73
CA HIS A 644 17.32 32.46 -0.48
C HIS A 644 17.74 30.99 -0.27
N ARG A 645 18.04 30.25 -1.34
CA ARG A 645 18.53 28.86 -1.24
C ARG A 645 19.98 28.76 -0.79
N ALA A 646 20.80 29.78 -1.07
CA ALA A 646 22.20 29.82 -0.67
C ALA A 646 22.38 30.03 0.84
N TYR A 647 21.46 30.71 1.54
CA TYR A 647 21.63 30.97 2.97
C TYR A 647 21.28 29.76 3.86
N GLN A 648 20.24 28.99 3.52
CA GLN A 648 19.88 27.74 4.23
C GLN A 648 20.97 26.66 4.12
N SER A 649 21.77 26.71 3.05
CA SER A 649 22.89 25.78 2.80
C SER A 649 24.04 25.92 3.82
N SER A 650 24.32 27.14 4.29
CA SER A 650 25.57 27.47 4.98
C SER A 650 25.50 27.43 6.52
N ALA A 651 24.31 27.43 7.11
CA ALA A 651 24.12 27.62 8.56
C ALA A 651 24.12 26.34 9.42
N LEU A 652 24.20 25.14 8.81
CA LEU A 652 23.97 23.88 9.54
C LEU A 652 25.18 23.35 10.35
N THR A 653 26.41 23.85 10.15
CA THR A 653 27.64 23.31 10.81
C THR A 653 27.99 23.92 12.16
N MET A 654 27.36 25.02 12.56
CA MET A 654 27.90 25.84 13.65
C MET A 654 27.46 25.37 15.05
N PRO A 655 28.30 25.53 16.09
CA PRO A 655 27.90 25.34 17.49
C PRO A 655 26.69 26.22 17.84
N LEU A 656 25.83 25.74 18.75
CA LEU A 656 24.57 26.39 19.10
C LEU A 656 24.77 27.84 19.57
N GLN A 657 25.85 28.14 20.30
CA GLN A 657 26.16 29.51 20.74
C GLN A 657 26.43 30.46 19.55
N VAL A 658 27.19 30.00 18.56
CA VAL A 658 27.49 30.78 17.34
C VAL A 658 26.23 30.96 16.50
N LYS A 659 25.35 29.95 16.45
CA LYS A 659 24.05 30.04 15.79
C LYS A 659 23.14 31.07 16.47
N ILE A 660 23.07 31.07 17.80
CA ILE A 660 22.28 32.04 18.57
C ILE A 660 22.76 33.47 18.31
N VAL A 661 24.09 33.71 18.35
CA VAL A 661 24.66 35.04 18.07
C VAL A 661 24.33 35.52 16.66
N LYS A 662 24.48 34.68 15.64
CA LYS A 662 24.18 35.05 14.24
C LYS A 662 22.70 35.24 13.98
N LEU A 663 21.84 34.43 14.60
CA LEU A 663 20.40 34.60 14.51
C LEU A 663 19.95 35.89 15.20
N HIS A 664 20.64 36.28 16.28
CA HIS A 664 20.39 37.54 16.97
C HIS A 664 20.81 38.74 16.09
N GLU A 665 22.00 38.72 15.49
CA GLU A 665 22.43 39.76 14.53
C GLU A 665 21.41 39.91 13.39
N ARG A 666 20.97 38.79 12.83
CA ARG A 666 19.99 38.79 11.74
C ARG A 666 18.62 39.29 12.17
N ALA A 667 18.18 38.96 13.39
CA ALA A 667 16.94 39.49 13.93
C ALA A 667 17.02 41.01 14.14
N LEU A 668 18.15 41.55 14.61
CA LEU A 668 18.35 43.00 14.72
C LEU A 668 18.32 43.70 13.36
N GLU A 669 18.89 43.09 12.32
CA GLU A 669 18.80 43.59 10.94
C GLU A 669 17.36 43.59 10.43
N CYS A 670 16.61 42.50 10.63
CA CYS A 670 15.20 42.42 10.25
C CYS A 670 14.37 43.47 10.99
N VAL A 671 14.64 43.70 12.28
CA VAL A 671 13.93 44.71 13.09
C VAL A 671 14.24 46.13 12.61
N GLU A 672 15.48 46.40 12.18
CA GLU A 672 15.81 47.69 11.57
C GLU A 672 15.09 47.89 10.23
N GLN A 673 14.98 46.84 9.41
CA GLN A 673 14.21 46.91 8.16
C GLN A 673 12.72 47.10 8.43
N ILE A 674 12.16 46.46 9.47
CA ILE A 674 10.78 46.70 9.91
C ILE A 674 10.59 48.17 10.29
N ARG A 675 11.53 48.77 11.03
CA ARG A 675 11.46 50.19 11.42
C ARG A 675 11.49 51.10 10.19
N ILE A 676 12.43 50.90 9.28
CA ILE A 676 12.59 51.70 8.06
C ILE A 676 11.33 51.61 7.19
N LEU A 677 10.85 50.39 6.91
CA LEU A 677 9.66 50.15 6.10
C LEU A 677 8.40 50.70 6.79
N HIS A 678 8.32 50.63 8.12
CA HIS A 678 7.22 51.21 8.88
C HIS A 678 7.23 52.75 8.83
N GLU A 679 8.38 53.41 8.97
CA GLU A 679 8.52 54.87 8.80
C GLU A 679 8.21 55.33 7.38
N GLN A 680 8.44 54.48 6.39
CA GLN A 680 8.10 54.70 4.98
C GLN A 680 6.64 54.37 4.65
N GLY A 681 5.87 53.80 5.57
CA GLY A 681 4.48 53.39 5.37
C GLY A 681 4.29 52.07 4.61
N GLU A 682 5.36 51.30 4.36
CA GLU A 682 5.36 50.03 3.63
C GLU A 682 5.03 48.83 4.53
N ILE A 683 3.82 48.84 5.10
CA ILE A 683 3.39 47.89 6.13
C ILE A 683 3.38 46.43 5.63
N MET A 684 3.06 46.20 4.36
CA MET A 684 3.00 44.85 3.78
C MET A 684 4.38 44.22 3.58
N GLU A 685 5.39 45.03 3.27
CA GLU A 685 6.76 44.55 3.12
C GLU A 685 7.41 44.33 4.50
N ALA A 686 7.11 45.21 5.45
CA ALA A 686 7.51 45.04 6.86
C ALA A 686 6.98 43.72 7.46
N ARG A 687 5.78 43.26 7.07
CA ARG A 687 5.21 41.96 7.52
C ARG A 687 6.07 40.75 7.15
N LYS A 688 6.79 40.79 6.03
CA LYS A 688 7.69 39.69 5.64
C LYS A 688 8.86 39.58 6.61
N TYR A 689 9.42 40.72 7.00
CA TYR A 689 10.50 40.77 8.00
C TYR A 689 10.01 40.39 9.40
N ILE A 690 8.76 40.68 9.74
CA ILE A 690 8.15 40.25 11.00
C ILE A 690 8.02 38.73 11.06
N GLN A 691 7.60 38.10 9.97
CA GLN A 691 7.56 36.65 9.89
C GLN A 691 8.96 36.06 10.12
N TYR A 692 10.01 36.66 9.56
CA TYR A 692 11.39 36.22 9.81
C TYR A 692 11.79 36.33 11.29
N VAL A 693 11.40 37.41 11.99
CA VAL A 693 11.66 37.55 13.43
C VAL A 693 10.85 36.52 14.23
N GLN A 694 9.61 36.19 13.82
CA GLN A 694 8.78 35.15 14.43
C GLN A 694 9.38 33.75 14.28
N ASP A 695 9.95 33.45 13.12
CA ASP A 695 10.60 32.16 12.87
C ASP A 695 11.87 32.03 13.72
N ILE A 696 12.64 33.12 13.88
CA ILE A 696 13.80 33.17 14.78
C ILE A 696 13.37 32.96 16.24
N ILE A 697 12.30 33.61 16.68
CA ILE A 697 11.72 33.44 18.03
C ILE A 697 11.31 31.99 18.26
N THR A 698 10.63 31.38 17.29
CA THR A 698 10.16 29.99 17.38
C THR A 698 11.34 29.04 17.51
N PHE A 699 12.39 29.26 16.73
CA PHE A 699 13.64 28.50 16.82
C PHE A 699 14.31 28.67 18.19
N LEU A 700 14.48 29.91 18.67
CA LEU A 700 15.11 30.19 19.96
C LEU A 700 14.34 29.51 21.11
N ARG A 701 13.00 29.57 21.09
CA ARG A 701 12.12 28.91 22.06
C ARG A 701 12.25 27.40 22.07
N SER A 702 12.38 26.79 20.88
CA SER A 702 12.57 25.34 20.77
C SER A 702 13.96 24.87 21.20
N SER A 703 14.90 25.80 21.39
CA SER A 703 16.31 25.53 21.70
C SER A 703 16.68 25.83 23.16
N THR A 704 15.72 26.13 24.04
CA THR A 704 15.96 26.55 25.43
C THR A 704 16.10 25.35 26.39
N ASP A 705 17.28 24.75 26.45
CA ASP A 705 17.70 24.05 27.67
C ASP A 705 18.37 25.06 28.62
N THR A 706 17.58 25.68 29.48
CA THR A 706 18.01 26.74 30.41
C THR A 706 18.98 26.28 31.49
N SER A 707 19.26 24.97 31.57
CA SER A 707 20.35 24.44 32.40
C SER A 707 21.74 24.80 31.85
N THR A 708 21.82 25.13 30.55
CA THR A 708 23.06 25.54 29.88
C THR A 708 23.13 27.06 29.73
N GLU A 709 24.34 27.62 29.75
CA GLU A 709 24.56 29.05 29.48
C GLU A 709 24.00 29.46 28.10
N ALA A 710 24.16 28.61 27.08
CA ALA A 710 23.59 28.84 25.75
C ALA A 710 22.05 28.89 25.74
N GLY A 711 21.40 28.00 26.49
CA GLY A 711 19.94 27.99 26.61
C GLY A 711 19.41 29.18 27.42
N LYS A 712 20.13 29.64 28.45
CA LYS A 712 19.80 30.91 29.15
C LYS A 712 19.91 32.11 28.20
N ALA A 713 20.90 32.12 27.31
CA ALA A 713 21.07 33.16 26.29
C ALA A 713 19.93 33.12 25.24
N ALA A 714 19.54 31.93 24.80
CA ALA A 714 18.43 31.72 23.87
C ALA A 714 17.10 32.16 24.49
N ASP A 715 16.87 31.84 25.76
CA ASP A 715 15.65 32.23 26.50
C ASP A 715 15.58 33.75 26.71
N ALA A 716 16.69 34.39 27.09
CA ALA A 716 16.77 35.85 27.20
C ALA A 716 16.55 36.56 25.85
N SER A 717 17.11 36.02 24.76
CA SER A 717 16.91 36.54 23.40
C SER A 717 15.47 36.35 22.93
N TYR A 718 14.88 35.18 23.18
CA TYR A 718 13.48 34.89 22.90
C TYR A 718 12.55 35.87 23.62
N ALA A 719 12.72 36.06 24.93
CA ALA A 719 11.91 36.96 25.73
C ALA A 719 11.98 38.41 25.21
N PHE A 720 13.15 38.85 24.74
CA PHE A 720 13.33 40.17 24.14
C PHE A 720 12.59 40.32 22.81
N TYR A 721 12.84 39.45 21.84
CA TYR A 721 12.22 39.56 20.51
C TYR A 721 10.71 39.37 20.58
N TYR A 722 10.24 38.49 21.46
CA TYR A 722 8.83 38.30 21.73
C TYR A 722 8.21 39.58 22.33
N SER A 723 8.84 40.18 23.34
CA SER A 723 8.37 41.45 23.93
C SER A 723 8.34 42.57 22.89
N MET A 724 9.33 42.64 22.02
CA MET A 724 9.41 43.63 20.96
C MET A 724 8.34 43.43 19.89
N LEU A 725 8.12 42.21 19.39
CA LEU A 725 7.04 41.97 18.43
C LEU A 725 5.67 42.27 19.05
N VAL A 726 5.44 41.88 20.30
CA VAL A 726 4.19 42.18 21.01
C VAL A 726 3.98 43.70 21.15
N LYS A 727 5.02 44.44 21.54
CA LYS A 727 4.96 45.92 21.58
C LYS A 727 4.77 46.53 20.19
N TRP A 728 5.25 45.89 19.12
CA TRP A 728 5.13 46.40 17.75
C TRP A 728 3.69 46.33 17.26
N PHE A 729 3.03 45.20 17.54
CA PHE A 729 1.61 45.02 17.22
C PHE A 729 0.68 45.91 18.06
N LEU A 730 1.05 46.21 19.30
CA LEU A 730 0.19 46.98 20.22
C LEU A 730 0.46 48.50 20.17
N GLN A 731 1.72 48.92 20.05
CA GLN A 731 2.17 50.31 20.11
C GLN A 731 3.40 50.53 19.20
N PRO A 732 3.24 50.48 17.85
CA PRO A 732 4.36 50.48 16.91
C PRO A 732 5.25 51.73 17.00
N ASN A 733 4.66 52.89 17.30
CA ASN A 733 5.40 54.15 17.44
C ASN A 733 6.34 54.16 18.67
N LEU A 734 5.96 53.45 19.75
CA LEU A 734 6.80 53.36 20.95
C LEU A 734 8.07 52.54 20.68
N ILE A 735 8.01 51.57 19.77
CA ILE A 735 9.19 50.80 19.37
C ILE A 735 10.14 51.64 18.55
N VAL A 736 9.62 52.45 17.63
CA VAL A 736 10.46 53.35 16.84
C VAL A 736 11.22 54.32 17.77
N GLU A 737 10.55 54.85 18.79
CA GLU A 737 11.15 55.76 19.78
C GLU A 737 12.18 55.08 20.69
N GLN A 738 11.95 53.83 21.10
CA GLN A 738 12.84 53.09 22.01
C GLN A 738 13.89 52.23 21.28
N TYR A 739 13.83 52.15 19.95
CA TYR A 739 14.64 51.24 19.14
C TYR A 739 16.14 51.41 19.38
N GLN A 740 16.65 52.64 19.37
CA GLN A 740 18.09 52.89 19.55
C GLN A 740 18.56 52.44 20.94
N THR A 741 17.82 52.78 21.99
CA THR A 741 18.14 52.34 23.36
C THR A 741 18.14 50.82 23.51
N MET A 742 17.18 50.14 22.88
CA MET A 742 17.13 48.68 22.88
C MET A 742 18.27 48.06 22.06
N LYS A 743 18.54 48.61 20.87
CA LYS A 743 19.62 48.16 19.98
C LYS A 743 20.98 48.29 20.67
N GLU A 744 21.24 49.41 21.34
CA GLU A 744 22.49 49.64 22.08
C GLU A 744 22.66 48.66 23.24
N PHE A 745 21.62 48.47 24.06
CA PHE A 745 21.62 47.52 25.17
C PHE A 745 21.91 46.09 24.68
N TRP A 746 21.27 45.65 23.60
CA TRP A 746 21.43 44.28 23.08
C TRP A 746 22.67 44.07 22.23
N THR A 747 23.17 45.10 21.56
CA THR A 747 24.48 45.04 20.88
C THR A 747 25.59 44.87 21.91
N SER A 748 25.52 45.61 23.02
CA SER A 748 26.44 45.46 24.17
C SER A 748 26.36 44.06 24.80
N TRP A 749 25.14 43.54 24.98
CA TRP A 749 24.92 42.18 25.48
C TRP A 749 25.46 41.10 24.52
N THR A 750 25.27 41.28 23.21
CA THR A 750 25.77 40.38 22.16
C THR A 750 27.29 40.40 22.10
N GLU A 751 27.94 41.57 22.22
CA GLU A 751 29.41 41.63 22.31
C GLU A 751 29.95 40.93 23.56
N THR A 752 29.23 41.02 24.67
CA THR A 752 29.60 40.31 25.91
C THR A 752 29.51 38.80 25.72
N TRP A 753 28.47 38.32 25.02
CA TRP A 753 28.30 36.90 24.67
C TRP A 753 29.25 36.37 23.59
N LYS A 754 29.73 37.23 22.70
CA LYS A 754 30.78 36.88 21.73
C LYS A 754 32.16 36.74 22.39
N LYS A 755 32.37 37.41 23.53
CA LYS A 755 33.62 37.36 24.30
C LYS A 755 33.68 36.15 25.24
N LEU A 756 32.54 35.73 25.77
CA LEU A 756 32.35 34.45 26.47
C LEU A 756 32.42 33.28 25.47
#